data_AF-A0ABD8A728-F1
#
_entry.id   AF-A0ABD8A728-F1
#
_cell.length_a   1.000
_cell.length_b   1.000
_cell.length_c   1.000
_cell.angle_alpha   90.00
_cell.angle_beta   90.00
_cell.angle_gamma   90.00
#
_symmetry.space_group_name_H-M   'P 1'
#
loop_
_entity.id
_entity.type
_entity.pdbx_description
1 polymer ?
#
loop_
_entity_poly.entity_id
_entity_poly.type
_entity_poly.pdbx_seq_one_letter_code
_entity_poly.pdbx_strand_id
1 'polypeptide(L)'
;MAERETLIIVCIVLGLLVSPALAVQAAPGELVRFCTAGGPQEHPDVDGDTVVWEDGRDGKYIYYSDTPGDTGRRATDGGGGQKYPSVSGDYIVWEDNRNMSPDVYLFGFSTGTKALTDDPEAQRMPVIYGDHVVWYDTQEDGVDICLYNIETDRKTYLDCSPVTEWKPALSERYVVWEESTGGGDIWAYDIQAREKQRITRDSARQTYPAISGNRIVWEDYRNGWGNPDIYMYDLEDGRESRITRDPAGQVSPVIDGDLIAWEDNRGGVWNIYLCDLSLGVEAQMSLAPSSTEQLYPAVSGNRIVWQNGRGSGSDIYAFTYTGGAPPEAEFSTDRTSGTVPLTVRFTDRFTDRSDDDPEEWEWKFGDGGSSTDQNPVHTYRSPGNYTVSLTVSNRFGSDTVAKTDLIRAEPSKPPAAGFSAAPVSGGAPLTVQFTDKSANNPVTWLWEFGDGTTSAAQNPKHTYTAVGTYSVGLTVGNAAGSGSITKSAYITVVELPIASFSADVRSGTAPFTVRFTDTSAGKIDAWSWRFGDGGTSSDRNPEHTYTAAGTYTVSLAVENPAGSDVETKSGYITVIERPAAVFSANVTEGRAPLAVRFADASTGGPGAWLWAFGDGASSAERNPVHQYRNPGTYTVSLTVANAAGENTTVRKDYITVIGPLAADFTANVTAGPAPLAVGFADASTGGPLSWSWDFGDGAASTERNPVHVFKEPGRYAVNLTISDGSARSTKTRQIQVLGPPAAGFRAEPPNGTAPLTVAFTDTSAGVPSSWLWHFGDGATSAAQNPKHTYTAAGNYTVNLTAENAAGKSTAVKTGYISVRPAPATPPPPATSTGGGGGGGGGFAWVAPDWNTPAPTATATPTPTSAPPDEAEPGQLPLRETGVVDQIVRIASPAGIATLTIAEGVRAVDAAGGPLLAVTLGDLDPADVPPVPGGGAYAFAGYACTLGPEGAAFSPAATLAFNFTEGQWDAVYNGSGQNKLLVRWFNRSADDWEDVPTAVYPETRSVTANVSHFSLYALFIEVPGTGAVQVVAEGTPPPPETGQGPRDLPLVPGLAALLIVGVGVFLYLRWKNS
;
A
#
# COMPACT_ATOMS: atom_id res chain seq x y z
N MET A 1 -41.44 -12.70 -76.77
CA MET A 1 -42.42 -12.88 -77.85
C MET A 1 -43.63 -12.00 -77.53
N ALA A 2 -44.55 -11.82 -78.48
CA ALA A 2 -45.58 -10.79 -78.41
C ALA A 2 -46.93 -11.29 -77.86
N GLU A 3 -47.78 -10.31 -77.55
CA GLU A 3 -49.23 -10.36 -77.34
C GLU A 3 -49.81 -10.97 -76.03
N ARG A 4 -50.72 -10.16 -75.45
CA ARG A 4 -51.82 -10.47 -74.51
C ARG A 4 -51.42 -10.80 -73.05
N GLU A 5 -52.08 -10.23 -72.04
CA GLU A 5 -53.20 -9.26 -72.04
C GLU A 5 -53.21 -8.45 -70.72
N THR A 6 -53.56 -7.16 -70.83
CA THR A 6 -54.43 -6.37 -69.93
C THR A 6 -54.41 -6.73 -68.42
N LEU A 7 -53.96 -5.84 -67.51
CA LEU A 7 -54.62 -4.58 -67.13
C LEU A 7 -53.66 -3.64 -66.33
N ILE A 8 -54.07 -2.39 -66.08
CA ILE A 8 -53.49 -1.41 -65.11
C ILE A 8 -52.08 -0.84 -65.40
N ILE A 9 -51.91 -0.03 -66.46
CA ILE A 9 -51.06 1.18 -66.44
C ILE A 9 -51.66 2.28 -67.32
N VAL A 10 -52.48 3.17 -66.76
CA VAL A 10 -52.65 4.58 -67.20
C VAL A 10 -53.09 5.40 -65.97
N CYS A 11 -52.24 6.27 -65.43
CA CYS A 11 -52.65 7.23 -64.38
C CYS A 11 -51.74 8.48 -64.25
N ILE A 12 -50.91 8.79 -65.26
CA ILE A 12 -50.08 10.02 -65.26
C ILE A 12 -50.17 10.67 -66.64
N VAL A 13 -50.33 12.00 -66.66
CA VAL A 13 -50.43 12.90 -67.84
C VAL A 13 -51.72 12.76 -68.68
N LEU A 14 -52.86 13.18 -68.12
CA LEU A 14 -53.83 14.06 -68.81
C LEU A 14 -54.90 14.54 -67.80
N GLY A 15 -54.89 15.84 -67.49
CA GLY A 15 -55.73 16.40 -66.42
C GLY A 15 -55.69 17.94 -66.36
N LEU A 16 -55.77 18.60 -67.52
CA LEU A 16 -55.85 20.06 -67.62
C LEU A 16 -57.24 20.48 -68.14
N LEU A 17 -57.81 21.49 -67.48
CA LEU A 17 -58.90 22.35 -67.99
C LEU A 17 -60.26 21.70 -68.26
N VAL A 18 -60.85 21.08 -67.23
CA VAL A 18 -62.22 21.45 -66.84
C VAL A 18 -62.25 21.63 -65.32
N SER A 19 -62.40 22.87 -64.84
CA SER A 19 -62.77 23.11 -63.46
C SER A 19 -64.25 22.73 -63.28
N PRO A 20 -64.61 21.84 -62.34
CA PRO A 20 -65.98 21.77 -61.86
C PRO A 20 -66.36 23.15 -61.31
N ALA A 21 -67.60 23.58 -61.52
CA ALA A 21 -68.16 24.57 -60.60
C ALA A 21 -68.20 23.92 -59.21
N LEU A 22 -67.70 24.61 -58.19
CA LEU A 22 -67.77 24.15 -56.80
C LEU A 22 -69.24 24.00 -56.41
N ALA A 23 -69.72 22.75 -56.40
CA ALA A 23 -70.94 22.42 -55.69
C ALA A 23 -70.65 22.62 -54.21
N VAL A 24 -71.37 23.53 -53.56
CA VAL A 24 -71.21 23.80 -52.13
C VAL A 24 -71.39 22.49 -51.36
N GLN A 25 -70.35 22.09 -50.63
CA GLN A 25 -70.40 20.90 -49.80
C GLN A 25 -71.25 21.21 -48.56
N ALA A 26 -72.20 20.33 -48.25
CA ALA A 26 -72.91 20.40 -46.98
C ALA A 26 -71.95 19.98 -45.86
N ALA A 27 -72.01 20.65 -44.71
CA ALA A 27 -71.18 20.32 -43.57
C ALA A 27 -71.50 18.89 -43.05
N PRO A 28 -70.50 18.10 -42.64
CA PRO A 28 -70.73 16.87 -41.88
C PRO A 28 -71.22 17.21 -40.46
N GLY A 29 -72.36 16.63 -40.05
CA GLY A 29 -72.92 16.83 -38.73
C GLY A 29 -74.40 16.49 -38.62
N GLU A 30 -75.00 16.75 -37.45
CA GLU A 30 -76.42 16.51 -37.16
C GLU A 30 -77.19 17.82 -37.02
N LEU A 31 -78.25 17.98 -37.82
CA LEU A 31 -79.17 19.13 -37.79
C LEU A 31 -80.42 18.82 -36.94
N VAL A 32 -80.70 19.65 -35.94
CA VAL A 32 -81.89 19.53 -35.08
C VAL A 32 -82.65 20.86 -34.96
N ARG A 33 -84.00 20.80 -34.96
CA ARG A 33 -84.85 21.93 -34.53
C ARG A 33 -84.77 22.00 -33.02
N PHE A 34 -84.19 23.06 -32.47
CA PHE A 34 -83.79 23.10 -31.07
C PHE A 34 -84.96 23.38 -30.12
N CYS A 35 -85.87 24.30 -30.48
CA CYS A 35 -87.11 24.52 -29.73
C CYS A 35 -88.32 23.92 -30.44
N THR A 36 -89.23 23.29 -29.69
CA THR A 36 -90.50 22.76 -30.22
C THR A 36 -91.75 23.53 -29.85
N ALA A 37 -91.61 24.66 -29.13
CA ALA A 37 -92.72 25.50 -28.74
C ALA A 37 -93.41 26.22 -29.94
N GLY A 38 -94.56 26.83 -29.65
CA GLY A 38 -95.29 27.68 -30.61
C GLY A 38 -95.22 29.15 -30.21
N GLY A 39 -94.88 30.00 -31.17
CA GLY A 39 -94.50 31.41 -30.97
C GLY A 39 -93.23 31.69 -31.78
N PRO A 40 -92.81 32.95 -31.95
CA PRO A 40 -91.49 33.25 -32.51
C PRO A 40 -90.40 32.94 -31.48
N GLN A 41 -89.31 32.33 -31.93
CA GLN A 41 -88.01 32.34 -31.25
C GLN A 41 -87.05 33.23 -32.04
N GLU A 42 -86.32 34.12 -31.37
CA GLU A 42 -85.45 35.12 -31.98
C GLU A 42 -84.11 35.25 -31.23
N HIS A 43 -83.07 35.70 -31.94
CA HIS A 43 -81.73 36.02 -31.40
C HIS A 43 -81.16 34.97 -30.41
N PRO A 44 -80.79 33.77 -30.86
CA PRO A 44 -80.16 32.76 -30.01
C PRO A 44 -78.72 33.12 -29.65
N ASP A 45 -78.25 32.60 -28.51
CA ASP A 45 -76.83 32.53 -28.12
C ASP A 45 -76.54 31.15 -27.48
N VAL A 46 -75.28 30.71 -27.41
CA VAL A 46 -74.94 29.33 -26.98
C VAL A 46 -73.62 29.22 -26.23
N ASP A 47 -73.61 28.42 -25.16
CA ASP A 47 -72.39 27.94 -24.50
C ASP A 47 -72.50 26.44 -24.17
N GLY A 48 -71.60 25.64 -24.73
CA GLY A 48 -71.61 24.17 -24.67
C GLY A 48 -72.91 23.55 -25.19
N ASP A 49 -73.70 22.98 -24.30
CA ASP A 49 -75.04 22.45 -24.60
C ASP A 49 -76.17 23.46 -24.34
N THR A 50 -75.90 24.55 -23.62
CA THR A 50 -76.91 25.51 -23.19
C THR A 50 -77.15 26.56 -24.27
N VAL A 51 -78.33 26.54 -24.88
CA VAL A 51 -78.79 27.58 -25.81
C VAL A 51 -79.78 28.49 -25.09
N VAL A 52 -79.63 29.79 -25.26
CA VAL A 52 -80.54 30.83 -24.74
C VAL A 52 -81.16 31.61 -25.91
N TRP A 53 -82.38 32.14 -25.75
CA TRP A 53 -83.07 32.88 -26.80
C TRP A 53 -84.18 33.81 -26.31
N GLU A 54 -84.58 34.75 -27.17
CA GLU A 54 -85.82 35.52 -27.01
C GLU A 54 -87.02 34.70 -27.51
N ASP A 55 -88.03 34.50 -26.67
CA ASP A 55 -89.24 33.74 -27.01
C ASP A 55 -90.49 34.62 -26.89
N GLY A 56 -91.42 34.49 -27.84
CA GLY A 56 -92.67 35.24 -27.88
C GLY A 56 -93.94 34.46 -27.50
N ARG A 57 -93.85 33.22 -27.00
CA ARG A 57 -95.01 32.31 -26.81
C ARG A 57 -96.11 32.83 -25.87
N ASP A 58 -95.74 33.49 -24.77
CA ASP A 58 -96.65 33.97 -23.71
C ASP A 58 -96.40 35.45 -23.34
N GLY A 59 -95.70 36.17 -24.22
CA GLY A 59 -95.04 37.45 -23.98
C GLY A 59 -93.61 37.36 -24.50
N LYS A 60 -92.89 38.50 -24.64
CA LYS A 60 -91.48 38.49 -25.07
C LYS A 60 -90.56 38.38 -23.85
N TYR A 61 -89.98 37.19 -23.67
CA TYR A 61 -89.17 36.79 -22.52
C TYR A 61 -87.89 36.06 -22.96
N ILE A 62 -86.95 35.81 -22.04
CA ILE A 62 -85.76 34.98 -22.31
C ILE A 62 -85.99 33.55 -21.85
N TYR A 63 -85.71 32.58 -22.72
CA TYR A 63 -85.78 31.14 -22.48
C TYR A 63 -84.42 30.48 -22.73
N TYR A 64 -84.19 29.32 -22.12
CA TYR A 64 -83.00 28.49 -22.33
C TYR A 64 -83.30 27.00 -22.29
N SER A 65 -82.43 26.18 -22.89
CA SER A 65 -82.45 24.71 -22.75
C SER A 65 -81.05 24.14 -22.96
N ASP A 66 -80.75 23.06 -22.24
CA ASP A 66 -79.61 22.16 -22.43
C ASP A 66 -79.94 20.99 -23.39
N THR A 67 -81.23 20.85 -23.76
CA THR A 67 -81.78 19.68 -24.44
C THR A 67 -82.43 20.11 -25.76
N PRO A 68 -81.91 19.66 -26.93
CA PRO A 68 -82.54 19.87 -28.22
C PRO A 68 -83.93 19.21 -28.31
N GLY A 69 -84.87 19.91 -28.93
CA GLY A 69 -86.24 19.44 -29.15
C GLY A 69 -87.20 19.68 -27.98
N ASP A 70 -86.73 20.20 -26.85
CA ASP A 70 -87.61 20.60 -25.73
C ASP A 70 -88.32 21.95 -26.04
N THR A 71 -89.27 22.30 -25.17
CA THR A 71 -89.88 23.63 -25.11
C THR A 71 -89.04 24.65 -24.33
N GLY A 72 -88.10 24.24 -23.48
CA GLY A 72 -87.20 25.15 -22.77
C GLY A 72 -87.80 25.81 -21.53
N ARG A 73 -86.90 26.34 -20.70
CA ARG A 73 -87.13 26.91 -19.37
C ARG A 73 -87.06 28.44 -19.47
N ARG A 74 -87.98 29.18 -18.84
CA ARG A 74 -87.91 30.65 -18.83
C ARG A 74 -86.88 31.11 -17.79
N ALA A 75 -85.96 31.98 -18.17
CA ALA A 75 -85.01 32.63 -17.26
C ALA A 75 -85.65 33.82 -16.51
N THR A 76 -86.62 34.49 -17.13
CA THR A 76 -87.08 35.82 -16.70
C THR A 76 -88.48 35.86 -16.09
N ASP A 77 -88.70 36.92 -15.32
CA ASP A 77 -89.99 37.43 -14.89
C ASP A 77 -90.25 38.85 -15.41
N GLY A 78 -91.47 39.36 -15.19
CA GLY A 78 -91.84 40.74 -15.49
C GLY A 78 -92.02 41.06 -16.98
N GLY A 79 -93.08 41.78 -17.32
CA GLY A 79 -93.29 42.28 -18.68
C GLY A 79 -92.40 43.49 -18.96
N GLY A 80 -91.22 43.28 -19.55
CA GLY A 80 -90.21 44.33 -19.77
C GLY A 80 -89.79 44.58 -21.23
N GLY A 81 -90.14 43.70 -22.17
CA GLY A 81 -89.66 43.80 -23.56
C GLY A 81 -88.19 43.37 -23.71
N GLN A 82 -87.87 42.20 -23.15
CA GLN A 82 -86.52 41.67 -23.00
C GLN A 82 -85.87 41.28 -24.33
N LYS A 83 -84.56 41.50 -24.45
CA LYS A 83 -83.79 41.33 -25.69
C LYS A 83 -82.33 40.93 -25.48
N TYR A 84 -81.71 40.51 -26.58
CA TYR A 84 -80.28 40.26 -26.75
C TYR A 84 -79.71 39.44 -25.60
N PRO A 85 -80.21 38.21 -25.40
CA PRO A 85 -79.64 37.32 -24.42
C PRO A 85 -78.20 36.96 -24.80
N SER A 86 -77.40 36.64 -23.80
CA SER A 86 -76.10 35.99 -23.95
C SER A 86 -75.85 35.06 -22.78
N VAL A 87 -75.11 33.97 -22.98
CA VAL A 87 -74.92 32.89 -21.99
C VAL A 87 -73.45 32.52 -21.90
N SER A 88 -72.96 32.30 -20.68
CA SER A 88 -71.66 31.67 -20.44
C SER A 88 -71.63 31.01 -19.06
N GLY A 89 -71.22 29.75 -19.00
CA GLY A 89 -71.17 28.94 -17.79
C GLY A 89 -72.50 28.89 -17.05
N ASP A 90 -72.49 29.36 -15.80
CA ASP A 90 -73.64 29.31 -14.89
C ASP A 90 -74.64 30.49 -15.10
N TYR A 91 -74.39 31.37 -16.08
CA TYR A 91 -74.99 32.71 -16.19
C TYR A 91 -75.61 33.05 -17.55
N ILE A 92 -76.73 33.77 -17.51
CA ILE A 92 -77.41 34.41 -18.65
C ILE A 92 -77.52 35.92 -18.38
N VAL A 93 -77.22 36.77 -19.37
CA VAL A 93 -77.48 38.23 -19.35
C VAL A 93 -78.47 38.65 -20.43
N TRP A 94 -79.19 39.77 -20.24
CA TRP A 94 -80.10 40.34 -21.26
C TRP A 94 -80.37 41.85 -21.03
N GLU A 95 -80.82 42.53 -22.08
CA GLU A 95 -81.35 43.91 -22.05
C GLU A 95 -82.84 43.87 -21.64
N ASP A 96 -83.24 44.61 -20.60
CA ASP A 96 -84.60 44.63 -20.05
C ASP A 96 -85.14 46.05 -19.93
N ASN A 97 -86.26 46.36 -20.61
CA ASN A 97 -86.80 47.71 -20.70
C ASN A 97 -87.99 47.95 -19.72
N ARG A 98 -88.06 47.21 -18.59
CA ARG A 98 -89.21 47.22 -17.66
C ARG A 98 -89.50 48.55 -16.96
N ASN A 99 -88.52 49.43 -16.80
CA ASN A 99 -88.69 50.75 -16.16
C ASN A 99 -88.78 51.92 -17.17
N MET A 100 -88.80 51.62 -18.47
CA MET A 100 -88.73 52.54 -19.62
C MET A 100 -87.33 53.07 -19.99
N SER A 101 -86.28 52.78 -19.23
CA SER A 101 -84.91 52.65 -19.77
C SER A 101 -84.61 51.17 -20.04
N PRO A 102 -83.67 50.81 -20.93
CA PRO A 102 -83.09 49.48 -20.99
C PRO A 102 -81.96 49.35 -19.98
N ASP A 103 -82.10 48.38 -19.08
CA ASP A 103 -81.11 47.97 -18.08
C ASP A 103 -80.50 46.61 -18.44
N VAL A 104 -79.28 46.32 -17.95
CA VAL A 104 -78.66 45.00 -18.03
C VAL A 104 -79.01 44.16 -16.80
N TYR A 105 -79.58 42.98 -17.04
CA TYR A 105 -79.87 41.99 -16.01
C TYR A 105 -79.01 40.73 -16.18
N LEU A 106 -78.81 40.02 -15.06
CA LEU A 106 -78.07 38.77 -14.93
C LEU A 106 -78.97 37.73 -14.24
N PHE A 107 -78.97 36.49 -14.72
CA PHE A 107 -79.59 35.33 -14.08
C PHE A 107 -78.54 34.23 -13.97
N GLY A 108 -78.17 33.84 -12.75
CA GLY A 108 -77.38 32.62 -12.53
C GLY A 108 -78.29 31.43 -12.22
N PHE A 109 -78.03 30.27 -12.81
CA PHE A 109 -78.84 29.06 -12.56
C PHE A 109 -78.89 28.67 -11.08
N SER A 110 -77.81 28.96 -10.35
CA SER A 110 -77.64 28.71 -8.92
C SER A 110 -78.03 29.90 -8.02
N THR A 111 -78.03 31.14 -8.53
CA THR A 111 -78.20 32.39 -7.74
C THR A 111 -79.51 33.13 -7.97
N GLY A 112 -80.20 32.87 -9.09
CA GLY A 112 -81.35 33.66 -9.54
C GLY A 112 -80.98 35.02 -10.15
N THR A 113 -81.99 35.89 -10.27
CA THR A 113 -81.90 37.17 -11.01
C THR A 113 -81.34 38.33 -10.17
N LYS A 114 -80.42 39.08 -10.77
CA LYS A 114 -79.83 40.34 -10.28
C LYS A 114 -79.91 41.40 -11.40
N ALA A 115 -80.22 42.64 -11.07
CA ALA A 115 -79.98 43.79 -11.96
C ALA A 115 -78.51 44.24 -11.84
N LEU A 116 -77.82 44.46 -12.96
CA LEU A 116 -76.45 45.00 -12.97
C LEU A 116 -76.42 46.53 -13.12
N THR A 117 -77.53 47.10 -13.59
CA THR A 117 -77.79 48.53 -13.73
C THR A 117 -79.19 48.84 -13.17
N ASP A 118 -79.38 50.07 -12.71
CA ASP A 118 -80.67 50.70 -12.45
C ASP A 118 -80.61 52.20 -12.82
N ASP A 119 -79.79 52.49 -13.83
CA ASP A 119 -79.31 53.81 -14.22
C ASP A 119 -80.32 54.50 -15.18
N PRO A 120 -80.49 55.84 -15.16
CA PRO A 120 -81.45 56.54 -16.03
C PRO A 120 -81.00 56.65 -17.50
N GLU A 121 -79.71 56.47 -17.75
CA GLU A 121 -79.12 56.22 -19.07
C GLU A 121 -79.58 54.85 -19.63
N ALA A 122 -79.31 54.56 -20.90
CA ALA A 122 -79.68 53.29 -21.53
C ALA A 122 -78.47 52.36 -21.72
N GLN A 123 -78.54 51.16 -21.14
CA GLN A 123 -77.53 50.11 -21.30
C GLN A 123 -78.04 48.98 -22.21
N ARG A 124 -77.25 48.61 -23.22
CA ARG A 124 -77.73 47.76 -24.32
C ARG A 124 -76.77 46.66 -24.74
N MET A 125 -77.36 45.66 -25.40
CA MET A 125 -76.67 44.54 -26.07
C MET A 125 -75.59 43.88 -25.18
N PRO A 126 -75.95 43.39 -23.98
CA PRO A 126 -74.97 42.79 -23.08
C PRO A 126 -74.43 41.47 -23.64
N VAL A 127 -73.15 41.21 -23.38
CA VAL A 127 -72.46 39.95 -23.72
C VAL A 127 -71.73 39.45 -22.48
N ILE A 128 -71.69 38.14 -22.29
CA ILE A 128 -71.03 37.51 -21.14
C ILE A 128 -70.01 36.47 -21.62
N TYR A 129 -68.85 36.42 -20.95
CA TYR A 129 -67.86 35.36 -21.11
C TYR A 129 -67.23 35.10 -19.74
N GLY A 130 -67.40 33.90 -19.21
CA GLY A 130 -66.91 33.53 -17.87
C GLY A 130 -67.47 34.44 -16.77
N ASP A 131 -66.59 35.15 -16.06
CA ASP A 131 -66.92 36.08 -14.98
C ASP A 131 -67.08 37.54 -15.42
N HIS A 132 -67.00 37.84 -16.72
CA HIS A 132 -67.07 39.19 -17.26
C HIS A 132 -68.32 39.41 -18.12
N VAL A 133 -68.94 40.59 -17.96
CA VAL A 133 -70.05 41.09 -18.79
C VAL A 133 -69.64 42.40 -19.43
N VAL A 134 -69.98 42.61 -20.70
CA VAL A 134 -69.75 43.89 -21.40
C VAL A 134 -71.05 44.42 -21.99
N TRP A 135 -71.26 45.74 -21.93
CA TRP A 135 -72.40 46.42 -22.58
C TRP A 135 -72.06 47.82 -23.10
N TYR A 136 -72.89 48.31 -24.00
CA TYR A 136 -72.96 49.71 -24.46
C TYR A 136 -73.68 50.58 -23.42
N ASP A 137 -73.16 51.76 -23.10
CA ASP A 137 -73.74 52.71 -22.13
C ASP A 137 -73.87 54.13 -22.72
N THR A 138 -74.90 54.90 -22.32
CA THR A 138 -75.26 56.21 -22.93
C THR A 138 -75.23 57.36 -21.95
N GLN A 139 -74.04 57.73 -21.51
CA GLN A 139 -73.82 58.89 -20.65
C GLN A 139 -74.15 60.22 -21.36
N GLU A 140 -74.45 61.28 -20.58
CA GLU A 140 -74.91 62.57 -21.10
C GLU A 140 -73.91 63.24 -22.09
N ASP A 141 -72.61 62.91 -21.99
CA ASP A 141 -71.52 63.41 -22.85
C ASP A 141 -71.07 62.41 -23.96
N GLY A 142 -71.54 61.16 -24.01
CA GLY A 142 -71.05 60.17 -24.99
C GLY A 142 -71.55 58.73 -24.85
N VAL A 143 -71.05 57.86 -25.74
CA VAL A 143 -71.25 56.39 -25.68
C VAL A 143 -69.93 55.75 -25.24
N ASP A 144 -69.98 55.03 -24.12
CA ASP A 144 -68.87 54.25 -23.58
C ASP A 144 -69.21 52.75 -23.58
N ILE A 145 -68.19 51.91 -23.41
CA ILE A 145 -68.37 50.48 -23.16
C ILE A 145 -68.03 50.18 -21.70
N CYS A 146 -68.99 49.61 -20.97
CA CYS A 146 -68.78 49.19 -19.60
C CYS A 146 -68.39 47.70 -19.56
N LEU A 147 -67.18 47.41 -19.06
CA LEU A 147 -66.76 46.08 -18.65
C LEU A 147 -67.06 45.88 -17.17
N TYR A 148 -67.93 44.93 -16.85
CA TYR A 148 -68.32 44.55 -15.50
C TYR A 148 -67.75 43.17 -15.14
N ASN A 149 -67.19 43.05 -13.94
CA ASN A 149 -66.73 41.78 -13.39
C ASN A 149 -67.70 41.27 -12.31
N ILE A 150 -68.22 40.05 -12.49
CA ILE A 150 -69.27 39.44 -11.66
C ILE A 150 -68.74 39.10 -10.26
N GLU A 151 -67.52 38.53 -10.14
CA GLU A 151 -66.95 38.13 -8.84
C GLU A 151 -66.66 39.34 -7.93
N THR A 152 -66.22 40.46 -8.50
CA THR A 152 -65.79 41.65 -7.75
C THR A 152 -66.81 42.79 -7.73
N ASP A 153 -67.98 42.58 -8.34
CA ASP A 153 -69.09 43.54 -8.47
C ASP A 153 -68.67 44.91 -9.03
N ARG A 154 -67.74 44.90 -10.00
CA ARG A 154 -67.00 46.09 -10.44
C ARG A 154 -67.30 46.46 -11.89
N LYS A 155 -67.98 47.60 -12.11
CA LYS A 155 -68.02 48.32 -13.40
C LYS A 155 -66.66 48.97 -13.71
N THR A 156 -66.23 48.96 -14.97
CA THR A 156 -65.04 49.64 -15.51
C THR A 156 -65.36 50.16 -16.92
N TYR A 157 -65.48 51.47 -17.07
CA TYR A 157 -65.75 52.10 -18.37
C TYR A 157 -64.47 52.18 -19.21
N LEU A 158 -64.60 51.82 -20.49
CA LEU A 158 -63.57 51.93 -21.52
C LEU A 158 -63.80 53.22 -22.31
N ASP A 159 -62.74 54.02 -22.49
CA ASP A 159 -62.73 55.28 -23.25
C ASP A 159 -63.02 55.01 -24.74
N CYS A 160 -64.25 55.30 -25.18
CA CYS A 160 -64.76 54.95 -26.51
C CYS A 160 -65.09 56.17 -27.39
N SER A 161 -65.04 55.95 -28.71
CA SER A 161 -65.63 56.88 -29.68
C SER A 161 -67.17 56.82 -29.59
N PRO A 162 -67.91 57.94 -29.60
CA PRO A 162 -69.34 57.97 -29.23
C PRO A 162 -70.31 57.46 -30.34
N VAL A 163 -69.95 56.40 -31.06
CA VAL A 163 -70.68 55.86 -32.23
C VAL A 163 -70.52 54.32 -32.34
N THR A 164 -70.56 53.60 -31.23
CA THR A 164 -70.65 52.13 -31.26
C THR A 164 -72.06 51.71 -31.71
N GLU A 165 -72.21 51.14 -32.91
CA GLU A 165 -73.54 50.84 -33.48
C GLU A 165 -74.08 49.42 -33.16
N TRP A 166 -73.23 48.48 -32.68
CA TRP A 166 -73.55 47.04 -32.58
C TRP A 166 -73.08 46.35 -31.29
N LYS A 167 -73.53 45.09 -31.09
CA LYS A 167 -73.18 44.22 -29.94
C LYS A 167 -71.64 44.12 -29.84
N PRO A 168 -71.01 44.52 -28.71
CA PRO A 168 -69.58 44.31 -28.49
C PRO A 168 -69.28 42.81 -28.35
N ALA A 169 -68.02 42.40 -28.44
CA ALA A 169 -67.61 41.01 -28.24
C ALA A 169 -66.57 40.87 -27.13
N LEU A 170 -66.47 39.66 -26.56
CA LEU A 170 -65.72 39.39 -25.34
C LEU A 170 -65.10 37.99 -25.37
N SER A 171 -63.82 37.89 -25.01
CA SER A 171 -63.13 36.63 -24.69
C SER A 171 -62.61 36.64 -23.25
N GLU A 172 -61.88 35.60 -22.83
CA GLU A 172 -61.23 35.48 -21.52
C GLU A 172 -60.19 36.58 -21.23
N ARG A 173 -59.78 37.34 -22.26
CA ARG A 173 -58.76 38.38 -22.15
C ARG A 173 -59.10 39.68 -22.86
N TYR A 174 -59.94 39.70 -23.90
CA TYR A 174 -60.12 40.91 -24.72
C TYR A 174 -61.59 41.31 -24.86
N VAL A 175 -61.84 42.62 -24.80
CA VAL A 175 -63.09 43.26 -25.24
C VAL A 175 -62.89 43.80 -26.65
N VAL A 176 -63.85 43.66 -27.57
CA VAL A 176 -63.75 44.09 -28.97
C VAL A 176 -64.99 44.84 -29.44
N TRP A 177 -64.82 45.95 -30.17
CA TRP A 177 -65.92 46.82 -30.63
C TRP A 177 -65.59 47.67 -31.86
N GLU A 178 -66.59 48.39 -32.39
CA GLU A 178 -66.48 49.33 -33.52
C GLU A 178 -66.32 50.79 -33.03
N GLU A 179 -65.42 51.57 -33.65
CA GLU A 179 -65.30 53.02 -33.44
C GLU A 179 -65.33 53.83 -34.75
N SER A 180 -65.84 55.06 -34.70
CA SER A 180 -65.99 55.92 -35.88
C SER A 180 -64.72 56.53 -36.47
N THR A 181 -63.52 56.18 -35.99
CA THR A 181 -62.25 56.86 -36.35
C THR A 181 -61.64 56.47 -37.73
N GLY A 182 -62.52 56.21 -38.70
CA GLY A 182 -62.21 55.86 -40.09
C GLY A 182 -63.42 55.58 -40.97
N GLY A 183 -64.59 55.28 -40.38
CA GLY A 183 -65.80 54.82 -41.08
C GLY A 183 -66.45 53.59 -40.43
N GLY A 184 -65.96 53.19 -39.25
CA GLY A 184 -66.18 51.90 -38.60
C GLY A 184 -64.85 51.16 -38.60
N ASP A 185 -64.17 51.16 -37.45
CA ASP A 185 -62.88 50.49 -37.23
C ASP A 185 -63.00 49.54 -36.03
N ILE A 186 -62.39 48.37 -36.11
CA ILE A 186 -62.38 47.42 -34.99
C ILE A 186 -61.24 47.77 -34.02
N TRP A 187 -61.60 47.88 -32.74
CA TRP A 187 -60.69 48.10 -31.61
C TRP A 187 -60.80 46.96 -30.61
N ALA A 188 -59.69 46.67 -29.93
CA ALA A 188 -59.63 45.71 -28.85
C ALA A 188 -59.00 46.32 -27.58
N TYR A 189 -59.45 45.87 -26.41
CA TYR A 189 -58.89 46.21 -25.11
C TYR A 189 -58.50 44.94 -24.37
N ASP A 190 -57.22 44.85 -23.98
CA ASP A 190 -56.71 43.76 -23.14
C ASP A 190 -57.12 44.02 -21.68
N ILE A 191 -57.96 43.13 -21.12
CA ILE A 191 -58.49 43.22 -19.76
C ILE A 191 -57.37 43.11 -18.71
N GLN A 192 -56.33 42.32 -19.02
CA GLN A 192 -55.21 42.03 -18.12
C GLN A 192 -54.15 43.13 -18.18
N ALA A 193 -53.73 43.53 -19.38
CA ALA A 193 -52.74 44.60 -19.58
C ALA A 193 -53.32 46.01 -19.37
N ARG A 194 -54.63 46.17 -19.58
CA ARG A 194 -55.39 47.43 -19.59
C ARG A 194 -54.97 48.41 -20.69
N GLU A 195 -54.66 47.85 -21.87
CA GLU A 195 -54.25 48.60 -23.05
C GLU A 195 -55.29 48.49 -24.17
N LYS A 196 -55.65 49.63 -24.77
CA LYS A 196 -56.56 49.74 -25.93
C LYS A 196 -55.74 49.84 -27.22
N GLN A 197 -56.05 49.03 -28.22
CA GLN A 197 -55.39 49.00 -29.52
C GLN A 197 -56.37 48.95 -30.70
N ARG A 198 -55.99 49.58 -31.82
CA ARG A 198 -56.74 49.56 -33.08
C ARG A 198 -56.27 48.39 -33.95
N ILE A 199 -57.22 47.54 -34.35
CA ILE A 199 -56.97 46.30 -35.10
C ILE A 199 -56.96 46.61 -36.60
N THR A 200 -58.07 47.13 -37.13
CA THR A 200 -58.22 47.43 -38.55
C THR A 200 -57.57 48.76 -38.93
N ARG A 201 -57.11 48.88 -40.19
CA ARG A 201 -56.41 50.06 -40.69
C ARG A 201 -56.81 50.46 -42.13
N ASP A 202 -57.83 49.82 -42.68
CA ASP A 202 -58.39 50.16 -43.99
C ASP A 202 -59.44 51.29 -43.83
N SER A 203 -59.59 52.13 -44.85
CA SER A 203 -60.54 53.26 -44.86
C SER A 203 -61.99 52.90 -45.21
N ALA A 204 -62.30 51.61 -45.42
CA ALA A 204 -63.67 51.12 -45.51
C ALA A 204 -64.37 51.08 -44.14
N ARG A 205 -65.63 50.62 -44.10
CA ARG A 205 -66.28 50.22 -42.85
C ARG A 205 -65.84 48.81 -42.48
N GLN A 206 -65.43 48.62 -41.23
CA GLN A 206 -65.28 47.34 -40.54
C GLN A 206 -66.21 47.34 -39.33
N THR A 207 -67.04 46.30 -39.19
CA THR A 207 -68.15 46.30 -38.22
C THR A 207 -68.54 44.86 -37.84
N TYR A 208 -69.47 44.69 -36.89
CA TYR A 208 -69.85 43.39 -36.30
C TYR A 208 -68.64 42.50 -35.92
N PRO A 209 -67.81 42.90 -34.94
CA PRO A 209 -66.74 42.04 -34.45
C PRO A 209 -67.28 40.87 -33.63
N ALA A 210 -66.65 39.70 -33.77
CA ALA A 210 -66.71 38.60 -32.80
C ALA A 210 -65.29 38.13 -32.46
N ILE A 211 -65.11 37.45 -31.31
CA ILE A 211 -63.80 36.99 -30.84
C ILE A 211 -63.92 35.65 -30.10
N SER A 212 -62.94 34.76 -30.29
CA SER A 212 -62.65 33.65 -29.38
C SER A 212 -61.13 33.60 -29.16
N GLY A 213 -60.70 33.47 -27.90
CA GLY A 213 -59.30 33.56 -27.50
C GLY A 213 -58.63 34.84 -27.98
N ASN A 214 -57.66 34.67 -28.89
CA ASN A 214 -56.84 35.70 -29.52
C ASN A 214 -57.30 36.09 -30.94
N ARG A 215 -58.37 35.51 -31.49
CA ARG A 215 -58.77 35.70 -32.90
C ARG A 215 -60.06 36.49 -33.04
N ILE A 216 -59.98 37.62 -33.73
CA ILE A 216 -61.10 38.52 -34.00
C ILE A 216 -61.58 38.28 -35.44
N VAL A 217 -62.88 38.16 -35.67
CA VAL A 217 -63.53 38.19 -36.99
C VAL A 217 -64.46 39.40 -37.13
N TRP A 218 -64.64 39.94 -38.33
CA TRP A 218 -65.53 41.08 -38.60
C TRP A 218 -66.06 41.13 -40.04
N GLU A 219 -67.11 41.91 -40.28
CA GLU A 219 -67.59 42.28 -41.61
C GLU A 219 -66.77 43.41 -42.21
N ASP A 220 -66.17 43.19 -43.38
CA ASP A 220 -65.33 44.17 -44.05
C ASP A 220 -65.91 44.64 -45.39
N TYR A 221 -66.26 45.92 -45.45
CA TYR A 221 -66.91 46.53 -46.60
C TYR A 221 -65.92 47.05 -47.65
N ARG A 222 -64.60 46.76 -47.54
CA ARG A 222 -63.59 47.23 -48.51
C ARG A 222 -63.80 46.73 -49.95
N ASN A 223 -64.62 45.71 -50.13
CA ASN A 223 -65.00 45.18 -51.45
C ASN A 223 -66.35 45.72 -51.98
N GLY A 224 -67.18 46.39 -51.16
CA GLY A 224 -68.38 47.09 -51.61
C GLY A 224 -69.52 47.20 -50.57
N TRP A 225 -70.23 48.33 -50.60
CA TRP A 225 -71.29 48.74 -49.64
C TRP A 225 -72.54 47.84 -49.53
N GLY A 226 -72.61 46.72 -50.25
CA GLY A 226 -73.68 45.72 -50.13
C GLY A 226 -73.18 44.27 -50.14
N ASN A 227 -71.87 44.07 -50.32
CA ASN A 227 -71.23 42.77 -50.46
C ASN A 227 -69.99 42.74 -49.53
N PRO A 228 -70.16 42.79 -48.20
CA PRO A 228 -69.07 42.60 -47.25
C PRO A 228 -68.52 41.17 -47.32
N ASP A 229 -67.23 41.04 -47.01
CA ASP A 229 -66.57 39.76 -46.75
C ASP A 229 -66.26 39.62 -45.25
N ILE A 230 -66.14 38.41 -44.75
CA ILE A 230 -65.60 38.15 -43.41
C ILE A 230 -64.07 38.15 -43.47
N TYR A 231 -63.46 38.95 -42.60
CA TYR A 231 -62.01 38.97 -42.34
C TYR A 231 -61.73 38.49 -40.91
N MET A 232 -60.49 38.09 -40.67
CA MET A 232 -59.97 37.67 -39.37
C MET A 232 -58.64 38.37 -39.06
N TYR A 233 -58.36 38.64 -37.79
CA TYR A 233 -57.07 39.08 -37.27
C TYR A 233 -56.67 38.21 -36.08
N ASP A 234 -55.47 37.62 -36.15
CA ASP A 234 -54.86 36.95 -35.01
C ASP A 234 -54.03 37.95 -34.19
N LEU A 235 -54.34 38.09 -32.90
CA LEU A 235 -53.68 39.05 -31.99
C LEU A 235 -52.26 38.63 -31.56
N GLU A 236 -51.87 37.36 -31.70
CA GLU A 236 -50.52 36.89 -31.37
C GLU A 236 -49.59 36.95 -32.58
N ASP A 237 -50.05 36.46 -33.74
CA ASP A 237 -49.32 36.52 -35.01
C ASP A 237 -49.35 37.92 -35.67
N GLY A 238 -50.26 38.80 -35.21
CA GLY A 238 -50.44 40.16 -35.72
C GLY A 238 -50.96 40.20 -37.16
N ARG A 239 -51.71 39.17 -37.59
CA ARG A 239 -51.96 38.86 -38.99
C ARG A 239 -53.43 39.01 -39.38
N GLU A 240 -53.71 39.93 -40.29
CA GLU A 240 -54.98 39.97 -41.03
C GLU A 240 -55.06 38.83 -42.07
N SER A 241 -56.22 38.21 -42.23
CA SER A 241 -56.53 37.23 -43.29
C SER A 241 -57.99 37.33 -43.72
N ARG A 242 -58.25 37.35 -45.04
CA ARG A 242 -59.60 37.31 -45.62
C ARG A 242 -60.13 35.87 -45.59
N ILE A 243 -61.28 35.64 -44.96
CA ILE A 243 -61.92 34.32 -44.84
C ILE A 243 -62.80 34.06 -46.06
N THR A 244 -63.82 34.89 -46.31
CA THR A 244 -64.74 34.71 -47.43
C THR A 244 -64.26 35.42 -48.70
N ARG A 245 -64.68 34.93 -49.88
CA ARG A 245 -64.32 35.51 -51.19
C ARG A 245 -65.45 35.43 -52.22
N ASP A 246 -66.66 35.06 -51.80
CA ASP A 246 -67.80 34.93 -52.70
C ASP A 246 -68.37 36.34 -52.99
N PRO A 247 -68.70 36.69 -54.24
CA PRO A 247 -69.16 38.03 -54.60
C PRO A 247 -70.54 38.41 -54.04
N ALA A 248 -71.25 37.53 -53.31
CA ALA A 248 -72.40 37.90 -52.49
C ALA A 248 -71.98 38.71 -51.23
N GLY A 249 -72.93 39.02 -50.35
CA GLY A 249 -72.63 39.51 -49.00
C GLY A 249 -72.48 38.35 -48.01
N GLN A 250 -71.54 38.49 -47.08
CA GLN A 250 -71.38 37.65 -45.89
C GLN A 250 -71.39 38.54 -44.64
N VAL A 251 -72.28 38.26 -43.69
CA VAL A 251 -72.60 39.12 -42.53
C VAL A 251 -72.74 38.30 -41.24
N SER A 252 -72.84 38.97 -40.09
CA SER A 252 -73.00 38.34 -38.77
C SER A 252 -71.97 37.22 -38.47
N PRO A 253 -70.65 37.47 -38.56
CA PRO A 253 -69.66 36.45 -38.26
C PRO A 253 -69.58 36.14 -36.77
N VAL A 254 -69.44 34.85 -36.44
CA VAL A 254 -69.14 34.34 -35.11
C VAL A 254 -68.01 33.30 -35.20
N ILE A 255 -67.25 33.14 -34.12
CA ILE A 255 -66.07 32.26 -34.05
C ILE A 255 -66.00 31.58 -32.69
N ASP A 256 -65.65 30.29 -32.68
CA ASP A 256 -65.06 29.65 -31.50
C ASP A 256 -63.90 28.73 -31.91
N GLY A 257 -62.72 28.93 -31.31
CA GLY A 257 -61.49 28.20 -31.65
C GLY A 257 -61.12 28.31 -33.14
N ASP A 258 -61.10 27.16 -33.83
CA ASP A 258 -60.87 27.05 -35.28
C ASP A 258 -62.17 27.13 -36.14
N LEU A 259 -63.35 27.21 -35.52
CA LEU A 259 -64.64 27.18 -36.21
C LEU A 259 -65.27 28.58 -36.35
N ILE A 260 -65.42 29.06 -37.58
CA ILE A 260 -66.09 30.32 -37.92
C ILE A 260 -67.43 30.01 -38.59
N ALA A 261 -68.51 30.70 -38.22
CA ALA A 261 -69.80 30.65 -38.91
C ALA A 261 -70.32 32.06 -39.25
N TRP A 262 -71.10 32.20 -40.33
CA TRP A 262 -71.66 33.49 -40.79
C TRP A 262 -72.95 33.32 -41.61
N GLU A 263 -73.71 34.41 -41.76
CA GLU A 263 -74.84 34.50 -42.68
C GLU A 263 -74.34 34.79 -44.11
N ASP A 264 -74.74 33.96 -45.08
CA ASP A 264 -74.24 34.05 -46.46
C ASP A 264 -75.39 34.14 -47.48
N ASN A 265 -75.32 35.11 -48.39
CA ASN A 265 -76.35 35.35 -49.42
C ASN A 265 -75.99 34.77 -50.80
N ARG A 266 -74.97 33.92 -50.95
CA ARG A 266 -74.60 33.34 -52.26
C ARG A 266 -75.70 32.49 -52.92
N GLY A 267 -76.71 32.07 -52.14
CA GLY A 267 -77.93 31.42 -52.62
C GLY A 267 -79.09 32.35 -53.00
N GLY A 268 -78.98 33.67 -52.78
CA GLY A 268 -80.09 34.63 -52.91
C GLY A 268 -81.11 34.58 -51.76
N VAL A 269 -80.82 33.79 -50.72
CA VAL A 269 -81.49 33.71 -49.42
C VAL A 269 -80.36 33.53 -48.40
N TRP A 270 -80.38 34.29 -47.30
CA TRP A 270 -79.41 34.15 -46.21
C TRP A 270 -79.46 32.73 -45.63
N ASN A 271 -78.31 32.04 -45.63
CA ASN A 271 -78.13 30.69 -45.11
C ASN A 271 -76.85 30.66 -44.26
N ILE A 272 -76.78 29.83 -43.23
CA ILE A 272 -75.54 29.75 -42.43
C ILE A 272 -74.49 28.89 -43.15
N TYR A 273 -73.28 29.44 -43.24
CA TYR A 273 -72.07 28.75 -43.70
C TYR A 273 -71.05 28.69 -42.58
N LEU A 274 -70.12 27.73 -42.69
CA LEU A 274 -68.98 27.58 -41.79
C LEU A 274 -67.66 27.49 -42.54
N CYS A 275 -66.58 27.84 -41.83
CA CYS A 275 -65.21 27.54 -42.16
C CYS A 275 -64.57 26.86 -40.95
N ASP A 276 -63.99 25.68 -41.16
CA ASP A 276 -63.08 25.03 -40.22
C ASP A 276 -61.65 25.40 -40.64
N LEU A 277 -60.94 26.15 -39.78
CA LEU A 277 -59.59 26.63 -40.06
C LEU A 277 -58.56 25.50 -40.12
N SER A 278 -58.81 24.34 -39.50
CA SER A 278 -57.93 23.16 -39.58
C SER A 278 -57.93 22.53 -40.98
N LEU A 279 -59.08 22.56 -41.66
CA LEU A 279 -59.25 22.14 -43.06
C LEU A 279 -58.82 23.22 -44.07
N GLY A 280 -58.63 24.46 -43.58
CA GLY A 280 -58.16 25.62 -44.34
C GLY A 280 -59.29 26.41 -45.01
N VAL A 281 -59.09 27.73 -45.14
CA VAL A 281 -60.13 28.74 -45.50
C VAL A 281 -60.87 28.56 -46.83
N GLU A 282 -60.41 27.66 -47.70
CA GLU A 282 -61.10 27.31 -48.95
C GLU A 282 -62.22 26.26 -48.72
N ALA A 283 -62.21 25.54 -47.58
CA ALA A 283 -63.14 24.47 -47.22
C ALA A 283 -64.47 24.98 -46.63
N GLN A 284 -65.10 25.94 -47.32
CA GLN A 284 -66.35 26.56 -46.87
C GLN A 284 -67.55 25.66 -47.14
N MET A 285 -68.34 25.39 -46.10
CA MET A 285 -69.47 24.46 -46.13
C MET A 285 -70.76 25.13 -45.68
N SER A 286 -71.91 24.74 -46.26
CA SER A 286 -73.22 25.20 -45.77
C SER A 286 -73.77 24.23 -44.74
N LEU A 287 -74.32 24.75 -43.63
CA LEU A 287 -74.89 23.93 -42.56
C LEU A 287 -76.19 23.23 -43.01
N ALA A 288 -77.15 24.00 -43.50
CA ALA A 288 -78.49 23.50 -43.81
C ALA A 288 -79.18 24.33 -44.90
N PRO A 289 -78.87 24.10 -46.20
CA PRO A 289 -79.46 24.86 -47.31
C PRO A 289 -81.00 24.91 -47.28
N SER A 290 -81.54 26.13 -47.12
CA SER A 290 -82.94 26.43 -46.84
C SER A 290 -83.49 27.47 -47.82
N SER A 291 -84.80 27.37 -48.10
CA SER A 291 -85.57 28.42 -48.79
C SER A 291 -86.09 29.51 -47.85
N THR A 292 -85.85 29.37 -46.54
CA THR A 292 -86.19 30.31 -45.49
C THR A 292 -84.89 30.93 -44.97
N GLU A 293 -84.87 32.25 -44.77
CA GLU A 293 -83.70 32.96 -44.24
C GLU A 293 -83.23 32.36 -42.91
N GLN A 294 -81.92 32.17 -42.78
CA GLN A 294 -81.23 31.77 -41.55
C GLN A 294 -80.32 32.92 -41.11
N LEU A 295 -80.43 33.29 -39.83
CA LEU A 295 -80.02 34.57 -39.31
C LEU A 295 -79.43 34.41 -37.91
N TYR A 296 -78.56 35.34 -37.52
CA TYR A 296 -77.98 35.43 -36.17
C TYR A 296 -77.38 34.09 -35.70
N PRO A 297 -76.32 33.60 -36.35
CA PRO A 297 -75.59 32.45 -35.87
C PRO A 297 -74.90 32.75 -34.53
N ALA A 298 -74.79 31.75 -33.68
CA ALA A 298 -73.89 31.71 -32.52
C ALA A 298 -73.20 30.33 -32.47
N VAL A 299 -72.00 30.25 -31.90
CA VAL A 299 -71.17 29.03 -31.91
C VAL A 299 -70.44 28.83 -30.58
N SER A 300 -70.38 27.59 -30.12
CA SER A 300 -69.58 27.16 -28.98
C SER A 300 -69.13 25.71 -29.21
N GLY A 301 -67.82 25.46 -29.10
CA GLY A 301 -67.22 24.18 -29.48
C GLY A 301 -67.59 23.78 -30.92
N ASN A 302 -68.22 22.61 -31.09
CA ASN A 302 -68.72 22.13 -32.38
C ASN A 302 -70.22 22.38 -32.61
N ARG A 303 -70.89 23.15 -31.74
CA ARG A 303 -72.33 23.44 -31.82
C ARG A 303 -72.56 24.84 -32.40
N ILE A 304 -73.20 24.91 -33.56
CA ILE A 304 -73.69 26.17 -34.15
C ILE A 304 -75.21 26.25 -33.96
N VAL A 305 -75.73 27.39 -33.52
CA VAL A 305 -77.18 27.66 -33.43
C VAL A 305 -77.56 28.90 -34.25
N TRP A 306 -78.80 28.98 -34.72
CA TRP A 306 -79.29 30.15 -35.46
C TRP A 306 -80.82 30.27 -35.46
N GLN A 307 -81.31 31.47 -35.77
CA GLN A 307 -82.72 31.76 -36.03
C GLN A 307 -83.08 31.40 -37.48
N ASN A 308 -84.08 30.56 -37.70
CA ASN A 308 -84.63 30.22 -39.01
C ASN A 308 -86.00 30.89 -39.21
N GLY A 309 -86.05 31.90 -40.09
CA GLY A 309 -87.23 32.72 -40.39
C GLY A 309 -87.27 34.06 -39.63
N ARG A 310 -88.13 34.98 -40.09
CA ARG A 310 -88.35 36.29 -39.45
C ARG A 310 -89.77 36.45 -38.92
N GLY A 311 -89.92 37.14 -37.79
CA GLY A 311 -91.22 37.49 -37.21
C GLY A 311 -91.98 36.27 -36.66
N SER A 312 -93.31 36.29 -36.70
CA SER A 312 -94.21 35.40 -35.93
C SER A 312 -94.17 33.89 -36.25
N GLY A 313 -93.16 33.41 -36.96
CA GLY A 313 -92.92 32.00 -37.28
C GLY A 313 -91.42 31.70 -37.41
N SER A 314 -90.57 32.44 -36.71
CA SER A 314 -89.16 32.11 -36.55
C SER A 314 -88.97 31.00 -35.52
N ASP A 315 -88.10 30.04 -35.83
CA ASP A 315 -87.72 28.91 -34.99
C ASP A 315 -86.20 28.96 -34.72
N ILE A 316 -85.70 28.22 -33.72
CA ILE A 316 -84.26 28.00 -33.55
C ILE A 316 -83.86 26.59 -33.99
N TYR A 317 -82.74 26.53 -34.70
CA TYR A 317 -82.05 25.30 -35.08
C TYR A 317 -80.67 25.25 -34.45
N ALA A 318 -80.17 24.02 -34.25
CA ALA A 318 -78.79 23.75 -33.86
C ALA A 318 -78.19 22.71 -34.81
N PHE A 319 -76.89 22.80 -35.03
CA PHE A 319 -76.11 21.83 -35.78
C PHE A 319 -74.87 21.44 -34.99
N THR A 320 -74.66 20.14 -34.83
CA THR A 320 -73.46 19.57 -34.21
C THR A 320 -72.49 19.13 -35.31
N TYR A 321 -71.40 19.86 -35.48
CA TYR A 321 -70.38 19.62 -36.50
C TYR A 321 -69.47 18.42 -36.17
N THR A 322 -69.11 17.64 -37.19
CA THR A 322 -68.33 16.40 -37.04
C THR A 322 -67.21 16.28 -38.09
N GLY A 323 -66.44 17.35 -38.28
CA GLY A 323 -65.22 17.37 -39.12
C GLY A 323 -64.04 16.60 -38.51
N GLY A 324 -62.99 16.39 -39.30
CA GLY A 324 -61.75 15.70 -38.93
C GLY A 324 -60.87 15.41 -40.16
N ALA A 325 -59.64 14.94 -39.95
CA ALA A 325 -58.62 14.78 -40.99
C ALA A 325 -58.00 13.35 -41.04
N PRO A 326 -57.32 12.96 -42.13
CA PRO A 326 -56.59 11.70 -42.21
C PRO A 326 -55.22 11.75 -41.49
N PRO A 327 -54.71 10.61 -40.98
CA PRO A 327 -53.47 10.55 -40.21
C PRO A 327 -52.22 10.65 -41.10
N GLU A 328 -51.18 11.37 -40.66
CA GLU A 328 -49.90 11.53 -41.40
C GLU A 328 -48.98 10.32 -41.14
N ALA A 329 -48.58 9.60 -42.19
CA ALA A 329 -47.94 8.29 -42.09
C ALA A 329 -46.43 8.40 -41.80
N GLU A 330 -45.97 7.88 -40.66
CA GLU A 330 -44.54 7.79 -40.37
C GLU A 330 -44.19 6.52 -39.56
N PHE A 331 -42.97 5.99 -39.73
CA PHE A 331 -42.47 4.83 -38.98
C PHE A 331 -40.97 4.81 -38.71
N SER A 332 -40.61 4.01 -37.71
CA SER A 332 -39.25 3.74 -37.24
C SER A 332 -38.96 2.23 -37.23
N THR A 333 -37.69 1.85 -37.07
CA THR A 333 -37.26 0.43 -37.05
C THR A 333 -36.07 0.21 -36.11
N ASP A 334 -35.96 -0.99 -35.53
CA ASP A 334 -34.88 -1.32 -34.58
C ASP A 334 -33.51 -1.58 -35.24
N ARG A 335 -33.47 -1.86 -36.55
CA ARG A 335 -32.22 -2.05 -37.33
C ARG A 335 -32.46 -1.92 -38.83
N THR A 336 -31.50 -1.31 -39.53
CA THR A 336 -31.52 -1.17 -41.00
C THR A 336 -30.62 -2.16 -41.75
N SER A 337 -29.84 -3.00 -41.06
CA SER A 337 -29.02 -4.01 -41.73
C SER A 337 -28.63 -5.20 -40.84
N GLY A 338 -28.15 -6.29 -41.48
CA GLY A 338 -27.60 -7.48 -40.84
C GLY A 338 -27.58 -8.69 -41.79
N THR A 339 -27.02 -9.82 -41.37
CA THR A 339 -26.96 -11.05 -42.19
C THR A 339 -28.26 -11.83 -42.16
N VAL A 340 -28.63 -12.49 -43.26
CA VAL A 340 -29.80 -13.39 -43.29
C VAL A 340 -29.64 -14.63 -42.40
N PRO A 341 -30.72 -15.11 -41.76
CA PRO A 341 -32.05 -14.49 -41.69
C PRO A 341 -32.06 -13.25 -40.78
N LEU A 342 -32.48 -12.12 -41.33
CA LEU A 342 -32.47 -10.82 -40.65
C LEU A 342 -33.88 -10.50 -40.13
N THR A 343 -34.11 -10.72 -38.83
CA THR A 343 -35.32 -10.28 -38.14
C THR A 343 -35.24 -8.80 -37.78
N VAL A 344 -36.28 -8.04 -38.11
CA VAL A 344 -36.38 -6.58 -37.94
C VAL A 344 -37.72 -6.25 -37.27
N ARG A 345 -37.72 -5.32 -36.32
CA ARG A 345 -38.96 -4.75 -35.77
C ARG A 345 -39.27 -3.42 -36.45
N PHE A 346 -40.54 -3.19 -36.72
CA PHE A 346 -41.06 -1.90 -37.15
C PHE A 346 -41.93 -1.31 -36.06
N THR A 347 -41.93 0.01 -35.96
CA THR A 347 -42.66 0.75 -34.94
C THR A 347 -43.30 1.96 -35.60
N ASP A 348 -44.63 1.96 -35.57
CA ASP A 348 -45.50 3.05 -36.01
C ASP A 348 -45.15 4.36 -35.28
N ARG A 349 -45.24 5.48 -36.01
CA ARG A 349 -44.85 6.83 -35.60
C ARG A 349 -45.74 7.91 -36.25
N PHE A 350 -46.96 7.57 -36.66
CA PHE A 350 -47.90 8.56 -37.19
C PHE A 350 -48.00 9.81 -36.28
N THR A 351 -48.28 10.95 -36.89
CA THR A 351 -48.59 12.19 -36.17
C THR A 351 -49.96 12.68 -36.61
N ASP A 352 -50.89 12.70 -35.67
CA ASP A 352 -52.23 13.22 -35.89
C ASP A 352 -52.26 14.77 -35.85
N ARG A 353 -53.30 15.34 -36.46
CA ARG A 353 -53.63 16.76 -36.44
C ARG A 353 -55.08 17.03 -36.01
N SER A 354 -55.90 16.00 -35.71
CA SER A 354 -57.33 16.15 -35.45
C SER A 354 -57.97 15.04 -34.58
N ASP A 355 -57.39 14.76 -33.40
CA ASP A 355 -57.94 13.90 -32.31
C ASP A 355 -58.54 12.51 -32.69
N ASP A 356 -58.18 11.90 -33.81
CA ASP A 356 -58.75 10.64 -34.34
C ASP A 356 -57.66 9.68 -34.86
N ASP A 357 -57.22 8.79 -33.95
CA ASP A 357 -56.24 7.72 -34.19
C ASP A 357 -56.49 6.90 -35.50
N PRO A 358 -55.43 6.36 -36.14
CA PRO A 358 -55.57 5.43 -37.26
C PRO A 358 -56.28 4.13 -36.85
N GLU A 359 -57.25 3.71 -37.67
CA GLU A 359 -58.09 2.52 -37.46
C GLU A 359 -57.50 1.27 -38.15
N GLU A 360 -56.76 1.44 -39.26
CA GLU A 360 -56.11 0.35 -40.01
C GLU A 360 -54.66 0.69 -40.40
N TRP A 361 -53.81 -0.34 -40.47
CA TRP A 361 -52.42 -0.29 -40.92
C TRP A 361 -52.19 -1.30 -42.05
N GLU A 362 -51.44 -0.94 -43.09
CA GLU A 362 -50.90 -1.89 -44.07
C GLU A 362 -49.39 -1.70 -44.29
N TRP A 363 -48.61 -2.73 -43.99
CA TRP A 363 -47.17 -2.76 -44.22
C TRP A 363 -46.82 -3.55 -45.48
N LYS A 364 -45.87 -3.05 -46.28
CA LYS A 364 -45.17 -3.83 -47.32
C LYS A 364 -43.68 -3.85 -47.01
N PHE A 365 -43.08 -5.04 -46.93
CA PHE A 365 -41.66 -5.20 -46.58
C PHE A 365 -40.73 -5.29 -47.79
N GLY A 366 -41.24 -5.21 -49.03
CA GLY A 366 -40.43 -5.22 -50.25
C GLY A 366 -39.84 -6.57 -50.67
N ASP A 367 -39.85 -7.59 -49.80
CA ASP A 367 -39.47 -8.98 -50.13
C ASP A 367 -40.67 -9.87 -50.56
N GLY A 368 -41.86 -9.27 -50.65
CA GLY A 368 -43.13 -9.95 -50.87
C GLY A 368 -43.95 -10.19 -49.59
N GLY A 369 -43.38 -9.93 -48.40
CA GLY A 369 -44.09 -9.93 -47.13
C GLY A 369 -44.91 -8.65 -46.87
N SER A 370 -45.95 -8.80 -46.05
CA SER A 370 -46.81 -7.72 -45.55
C SER A 370 -47.34 -8.05 -44.15
N SER A 371 -47.81 -7.04 -43.40
CA SER A 371 -48.61 -7.23 -42.18
C SER A 371 -49.65 -6.12 -42.04
N THR A 372 -50.63 -6.33 -41.15
CA THR A 372 -51.62 -5.34 -40.70
C THR A 372 -51.53 -5.07 -39.19
N ASP A 373 -50.50 -5.60 -38.49
CA ASP A 373 -50.23 -5.20 -37.11
C ASP A 373 -49.73 -3.74 -37.09
N GLN A 374 -50.06 -2.96 -36.06
CA GLN A 374 -49.47 -1.63 -35.85
C GLN A 374 -47.93 -1.69 -35.74
N ASN A 375 -47.39 -2.68 -35.02
CA ASN A 375 -45.96 -2.77 -34.68
C ASN A 375 -45.36 -4.14 -35.06
N PRO A 376 -45.22 -4.47 -36.37
CA PRO A 376 -44.93 -5.82 -36.82
C PRO A 376 -43.45 -6.20 -36.69
N VAL A 377 -43.20 -7.51 -36.71
CA VAL A 377 -41.85 -8.09 -36.71
C VAL A 377 -41.66 -8.99 -37.93
N HIS A 378 -40.85 -8.56 -38.89
CA HIS A 378 -40.59 -9.30 -40.12
C HIS A 378 -39.23 -9.99 -40.11
N THR A 379 -39.00 -10.98 -41.00
CA THR A 379 -37.71 -11.67 -41.13
C THR A 379 -37.32 -11.92 -42.58
N TYR A 380 -36.37 -11.13 -43.06
CA TYR A 380 -35.78 -11.22 -44.39
C TYR A 380 -34.88 -12.45 -44.51
N ARG A 381 -35.24 -13.39 -45.39
CA ARG A 381 -34.54 -14.68 -45.55
C ARG A 381 -33.54 -14.71 -46.71
N SER A 382 -33.66 -13.78 -47.66
CA SER A 382 -32.80 -13.66 -48.84
C SER A 382 -31.96 -12.39 -48.77
N PRO A 383 -30.68 -12.39 -49.22
CA PRO A 383 -29.88 -11.18 -49.28
C PRO A 383 -30.43 -10.18 -50.30
N GLY A 384 -30.40 -8.89 -49.98
CA GLY A 384 -30.95 -7.82 -50.81
C GLY A 384 -31.06 -6.49 -50.07
N ASN A 385 -31.37 -5.43 -50.83
CA ASN A 385 -31.90 -4.20 -50.27
C ASN A 385 -33.44 -4.25 -50.40
N TYR A 386 -34.15 -3.79 -49.39
CA TYR A 386 -35.61 -3.83 -49.33
C TYR A 386 -36.18 -2.46 -48.98
N THR A 387 -37.10 -2.00 -49.83
CA THR A 387 -37.94 -0.82 -49.58
C THR A 387 -39.12 -1.22 -48.72
N VAL A 388 -39.37 -0.46 -47.64
CA VAL A 388 -40.49 -0.71 -46.73
C VAL A 388 -41.48 0.45 -46.84
N SER A 389 -42.77 0.15 -46.87
CA SER A 389 -43.83 1.16 -46.78
C SER A 389 -44.84 0.84 -45.68
N LEU A 390 -45.41 1.89 -45.11
CA LEU A 390 -46.55 1.86 -44.21
C LEU A 390 -47.66 2.74 -44.81
N THR A 391 -48.85 2.19 -44.93
CA THR A 391 -50.11 2.91 -45.11
C THR A 391 -50.84 2.93 -43.77
N VAL A 392 -51.36 4.09 -43.37
CA VAL A 392 -52.29 4.23 -42.24
C VAL A 392 -53.59 4.88 -42.70
N SER A 393 -54.71 4.52 -42.09
CA SER A 393 -56.02 5.07 -42.46
C SER A 393 -57.01 5.10 -41.30
N ASN A 394 -57.88 6.12 -41.33
CA ASN A 394 -59.08 6.24 -40.51
C ASN A 394 -60.30 6.57 -41.41
N ARG A 395 -61.48 6.74 -40.82
CA ARG A 395 -62.73 7.13 -41.49
C ARG A 395 -62.66 8.37 -42.41
N PHE A 396 -61.66 9.24 -42.28
CA PHE A 396 -61.50 10.44 -43.10
C PHE A 396 -60.54 10.25 -44.30
N GLY A 397 -59.69 9.21 -44.29
CA GLY A 397 -58.80 8.92 -45.41
C GLY A 397 -57.58 8.08 -45.02
N SER A 398 -56.56 8.11 -45.90
CA SER A 398 -55.34 7.32 -45.77
C SER A 398 -54.11 8.09 -46.26
N ASP A 399 -52.97 7.91 -45.60
CA ASP A 399 -51.66 8.35 -46.08
C ASP A 399 -50.70 7.15 -46.25
N THR A 400 -49.60 7.32 -46.98
CA THR A 400 -48.63 6.24 -47.24
C THR A 400 -47.20 6.75 -47.37
N VAL A 401 -46.35 6.34 -46.42
CA VAL A 401 -44.91 6.60 -46.45
C VAL A 401 -44.13 5.40 -46.97
N ALA A 402 -43.15 5.64 -47.84
CA ALA A 402 -42.27 4.61 -48.39
C ALA A 402 -40.79 4.99 -48.22
N LYS A 403 -40.03 4.16 -47.51
CA LYS A 403 -38.60 4.35 -47.24
C LYS A 403 -37.77 3.40 -48.11
N THR A 404 -37.24 3.95 -49.20
CA THR A 404 -36.47 3.22 -50.22
C THR A 404 -35.19 2.62 -49.64
N ASP A 405 -34.91 1.35 -49.97
CA ASP A 405 -33.71 0.60 -49.55
C ASP A 405 -33.42 0.61 -48.04
N LEU A 406 -34.45 0.81 -47.21
CA LEU A 406 -34.34 0.94 -45.75
C LEU A 406 -33.66 -0.26 -45.07
N ILE A 407 -33.93 -1.49 -45.55
CA ILE A 407 -33.36 -2.70 -44.95
C ILE A 407 -32.37 -3.37 -45.89
N ARG A 408 -31.11 -3.52 -45.46
CA ARG A 408 -30.04 -4.20 -46.19
C ARG A 408 -29.67 -5.53 -45.54
N ALA A 409 -30.15 -6.63 -46.13
CA ALA A 409 -29.87 -7.99 -45.72
C ALA A 409 -28.60 -8.54 -46.42
N GLU A 410 -27.55 -8.87 -45.67
CA GLU A 410 -26.32 -9.45 -46.19
C GLU A 410 -26.36 -10.98 -46.30
N PRO A 411 -25.57 -11.60 -47.20
CA PRO A 411 -25.34 -13.03 -47.19
C PRO A 411 -24.69 -13.50 -45.88
N SER A 412 -25.14 -14.65 -45.37
CA SER A 412 -24.51 -15.35 -44.26
C SER A 412 -23.06 -15.72 -44.62
N LYS A 413 -22.11 -15.49 -43.71
CA LYS A 413 -20.66 -15.74 -43.94
C LYS A 413 -20.23 -17.02 -43.22
N PRO A 414 -19.36 -17.87 -43.80
CA PRO A 414 -18.78 -19.02 -43.09
C PRO A 414 -18.01 -18.59 -41.83
N PRO A 415 -17.84 -19.46 -40.82
CA PRO A 415 -17.11 -19.10 -39.61
C PRO A 415 -15.64 -18.78 -39.89
N ALA A 416 -15.14 -17.69 -39.34
CA ALA A 416 -13.71 -17.41 -39.33
C ALA A 416 -13.11 -18.04 -38.07
N ALA A 417 -12.47 -19.21 -38.22
CA ALA A 417 -11.98 -20.01 -37.11
C ALA A 417 -10.88 -19.28 -36.30
N GLY A 418 -11.00 -19.29 -34.97
CA GLY A 418 -10.03 -18.66 -34.09
C GLY A 418 -10.14 -19.21 -32.66
N PHE A 419 -9.02 -19.31 -31.95
CA PHE A 419 -9.02 -19.78 -30.55
C PHE A 419 -7.85 -19.24 -29.72
N SER A 420 -8.04 -19.28 -28.40
CA SER A 420 -6.99 -19.14 -27.38
C SER A 420 -6.91 -20.42 -26.54
N ALA A 421 -5.82 -20.58 -25.78
CA ALA A 421 -5.67 -21.68 -24.81
C ALA A 421 -4.83 -21.21 -23.62
N ALA A 422 -5.05 -21.80 -22.45
CA ALA A 422 -4.29 -21.53 -21.24
C ALA A 422 -4.22 -22.76 -20.32
N PRO A 423 -3.04 -23.08 -19.75
CA PRO A 423 -1.71 -22.62 -20.15
C PRO A 423 -1.31 -23.12 -21.56
N VAL A 424 -0.30 -22.50 -22.17
CA VAL A 424 0.29 -22.99 -23.45
C VAL A 424 1.56 -23.82 -23.25
N SER A 425 2.09 -23.87 -22.03
CA SER A 425 3.25 -24.70 -21.68
C SER A 425 3.19 -25.12 -20.22
N GLY A 426 3.78 -26.28 -19.91
CA GLY A 426 3.93 -26.75 -18.53
C GLY A 426 4.32 -28.22 -18.42
N GLY A 427 4.21 -28.77 -17.21
CA GLY A 427 4.61 -30.13 -16.89
C GLY A 427 3.62 -31.21 -17.34
N ALA A 428 4.12 -32.37 -17.74
CA ALA A 428 3.28 -33.56 -17.92
C ALA A 428 2.76 -34.07 -16.55
N PRO A 429 1.44 -34.33 -16.37
CA PRO A 429 0.35 -34.16 -17.33
C PRO A 429 -0.21 -32.72 -17.38
N LEU A 430 -0.16 -32.07 -18.54
CA LEU A 430 -0.58 -30.67 -18.70
C LEU A 430 -2.06 -30.58 -19.06
N THR A 431 -2.88 -30.07 -18.13
CA THR A 431 -4.30 -29.78 -18.43
C THR A 431 -4.45 -28.36 -18.97
N VAL A 432 -5.00 -28.24 -20.18
CA VAL A 432 -5.18 -27.00 -20.93
C VAL A 432 -6.66 -26.72 -21.13
N GLN A 433 -7.10 -25.51 -20.80
CA GLN A 433 -8.41 -24.98 -21.19
C GLN A 433 -8.28 -24.32 -22.57
N PHE A 434 -9.06 -24.78 -23.53
CA PHE A 434 -9.21 -24.14 -24.83
C PHE A 434 -10.44 -23.21 -24.82
N THR A 435 -10.39 -22.13 -25.60
CA THR A 435 -11.49 -21.17 -25.70
C THR A 435 -11.70 -20.75 -27.14
N ASP A 436 -12.93 -20.93 -27.63
CA ASP A 436 -13.36 -20.47 -28.94
C ASP A 436 -13.32 -18.94 -29.02
N LYS A 437 -12.83 -18.43 -30.15
CA LYS A 437 -12.78 -17.02 -30.53
C LYS A 437 -13.19 -16.83 -32.00
N SER A 438 -13.90 -17.80 -32.57
CA SER A 438 -14.28 -17.81 -33.98
C SER A 438 -15.41 -16.82 -34.26
N ALA A 439 -15.32 -16.10 -35.38
CA ALA A 439 -16.33 -15.12 -35.80
C ALA A 439 -17.39 -15.73 -36.72
N ASN A 440 -18.45 -14.96 -37.00
CA ASN A 440 -19.61 -15.33 -37.83
C ASN A 440 -20.47 -16.49 -37.28
N ASN A 441 -20.69 -16.52 -35.96
CA ASN A 441 -21.66 -17.39 -35.28
C ASN A 441 -21.52 -18.90 -35.65
N PRO A 442 -20.44 -19.57 -35.22
CA PRO A 442 -20.33 -21.03 -35.30
C PRO A 442 -21.41 -21.72 -34.46
N VAL A 443 -21.88 -22.88 -34.91
CA VAL A 443 -22.81 -23.76 -34.18
C VAL A 443 -22.31 -25.21 -34.07
N THR A 444 -21.18 -25.52 -34.69
CA THR A 444 -20.45 -26.79 -34.55
C THR A 444 -18.95 -26.53 -34.42
N TRP A 445 -18.27 -27.38 -33.64
CA TRP A 445 -16.83 -27.32 -33.37
C TRP A 445 -16.23 -28.72 -33.52
N LEU A 446 -15.00 -28.78 -34.02
CA LEU A 446 -14.14 -29.95 -33.98
C LEU A 446 -12.71 -29.48 -33.64
N TRP A 447 -12.27 -29.87 -32.44
CA TRP A 447 -10.91 -29.67 -31.96
C TRP A 447 -10.07 -30.90 -32.27
N GLU A 448 -8.82 -30.68 -32.70
CA GLU A 448 -7.81 -31.71 -32.90
C GLU A 448 -6.60 -31.33 -32.06
N PHE A 449 -6.32 -32.05 -30.97
CA PHE A 449 -5.34 -31.60 -29.97
C PHE A 449 -3.88 -31.86 -30.35
N GLY A 450 -3.63 -32.61 -31.43
CA GLY A 450 -2.30 -32.91 -31.95
C GLY A 450 -1.65 -34.18 -31.36
N ASP A 451 -2.29 -34.83 -30.39
CA ASP A 451 -1.89 -36.10 -29.77
C ASP A 451 -2.69 -37.32 -30.28
N GLY A 452 -3.58 -37.11 -31.25
CA GLY A 452 -4.52 -38.11 -31.77
C GLY A 452 -5.92 -38.04 -31.15
N THR A 453 -6.16 -37.18 -30.17
CA THR A 453 -7.47 -36.97 -29.55
C THR A 453 -8.21 -35.73 -30.09
N THR A 454 -9.53 -35.71 -29.94
CA THR A 454 -10.43 -34.68 -30.48
C THR A 454 -11.56 -34.33 -29.52
N SER A 455 -12.24 -33.19 -29.75
CA SER A 455 -13.45 -32.81 -29.00
C SER A 455 -14.43 -32.01 -29.85
N ALA A 456 -15.73 -32.11 -29.54
CA ALA A 456 -16.81 -31.36 -30.20
C ALA A 456 -17.44 -30.25 -29.32
N ALA A 457 -16.93 -30.05 -28.10
CA ALA A 457 -17.39 -28.96 -27.23
C ALA A 457 -16.84 -27.60 -27.70
N GLN A 458 -17.56 -26.50 -27.45
CA GLN A 458 -17.06 -25.16 -27.80
C GLN A 458 -15.79 -24.77 -27.04
N ASN A 459 -15.72 -25.04 -25.73
CA ASN A 459 -14.61 -24.63 -24.87
C ASN A 459 -14.06 -25.83 -24.06
N PRO A 460 -13.39 -26.80 -24.70
CA PRO A 460 -12.98 -28.03 -24.05
C PRO A 460 -11.79 -27.81 -23.10
N LYS A 461 -11.74 -28.65 -22.06
CA LYS A 461 -10.50 -28.95 -21.33
C LYS A 461 -9.90 -30.22 -21.92
N HIS A 462 -8.58 -30.25 -22.08
CA HIS A 462 -7.83 -31.43 -22.52
C HIS A 462 -6.58 -31.61 -21.68
N THR A 463 -6.10 -32.85 -21.54
CA THR A 463 -4.94 -33.18 -20.69
C THR A 463 -3.90 -33.96 -21.47
N TYR A 464 -2.78 -33.31 -21.77
CA TYR A 464 -1.63 -33.90 -22.44
C TYR A 464 -0.77 -34.67 -21.43
N THR A 465 -0.75 -36.00 -21.52
CA THR A 465 -0.08 -36.86 -20.54
C THR A 465 1.39 -37.18 -20.87
N ALA A 466 1.84 -36.90 -22.09
CA ALA A 466 3.21 -37.11 -22.54
C ALA A 466 3.93 -35.76 -22.80
N VAL A 467 5.27 -35.79 -22.76
CA VAL A 467 6.11 -34.64 -23.12
C VAL A 467 6.19 -34.50 -24.64
N GLY A 468 6.20 -33.27 -25.15
CA GLY A 468 6.19 -33.00 -26.58
C GLY A 468 5.67 -31.61 -26.95
N THR A 469 5.70 -31.31 -28.26
CA THR A 469 5.11 -30.09 -28.83
C THR A 469 3.91 -30.46 -29.70
N TYR A 470 2.74 -29.95 -29.35
CA TYR A 470 1.47 -30.34 -29.96
C TYR A 470 0.92 -29.21 -30.83
N SER A 471 0.51 -29.57 -32.05
CA SER A 471 -0.14 -28.65 -32.99
C SER A 471 -1.64 -28.80 -32.86
N VAL A 472 -2.36 -27.69 -32.58
CA VAL A 472 -3.80 -27.75 -32.29
C VAL A 472 -4.60 -27.21 -33.48
N GLY A 473 -5.56 -28.02 -33.95
CA GLY A 473 -6.57 -27.64 -34.94
C GLY A 473 -7.90 -27.26 -34.29
N LEU A 474 -8.58 -26.27 -34.87
CA LEU A 474 -10.00 -26.01 -34.67
C LEU A 474 -10.67 -25.87 -36.04
N THR A 475 -11.68 -26.70 -36.30
CA THR A 475 -12.64 -26.52 -37.40
C THR A 475 -14.00 -26.12 -36.81
N VAL A 476 -14.66 -25.14 -37.42
CA VAL A 476 -15.96 -24.62 -36.99
C VAL A 476 -16.93 -24.50 -38.15
N GLY A 477 -18.22 -24.78 -37.92
CA GLY A 477 -19.27 -24.76 -38.94
C GLY A 477 -20.50 -23.94 -38.56
N ASN A 478 -21.14 -23.35 -39.58
CA ASN A 478 -22.46 -22.72 -39.52
C ASN A 478 -23.26 -23.05 -40.79
N ALA A 479 -24.47 -22.49 -40.95
CA ALA A 479 -25.34 -22.75 -42.10
C ALA A 479 -24.79 -22.25 -43.45
N ALA A 480 -23.75 -21.39 -43.45
CA ALA A 480 -23.09 -20.89 -44.66
C ALA A 480 -21.84 -21.70 -45.07
N GLY A 481 -21.37 -22.62 -44.22
CA GLY A 481 -20.19 -23.45 -44.47
C GLY A 481 -19.32 -23.62 -43.23
N SER A 482 -18.05 -23.96 -43.44
CA SER A 482 -17.05 -24.12 -42.37
C SER A 482 -15.78 -23.31 -42.63
N GLY A 483 -15.02 -23.10 -41.57
CA GLY A 483 -13.65 -22.59 -41.61
C GLY A 483 -12.80 -23.35 -40.60
N SER A 484 -11.48 -23.37 -40.81
CA SER A 484 -10.53 -24.04 -39.92
C SER A 484 -9.26 -23.24 -39.72
N ILE A 485 -8.59 -23.47 -38.59
CA ILE A 485 -7.30 -22.89 -38.23
C ILE A 485 -6.48 -23.93 -37.46
N THR A 486 -5.19 -24.03 -37.80
CA THR A 486 -4.23 -24.87 -37.07
C THR A 486 -3.11 -24.00 -36.54
N LYS A 487 -2.82 -24.09 -35.25
CA LYS A 487 -1.63 -23.48 -34.63
C LYS A 487 -0.57 -24.56 -34.42
N SER A 488 0.50 -24.50 -35.21
CA SER A 488 1.62 -25.44 -35.12
C SER A 488 2.42 -25.25 -33.84
N ALA A 489 2.84 -26.36 -33.22
CA ALA A 489 3.67 -26.40 -31.99
C ALA A 489 3.16 -25.46 -30.86
N TYR A 490 1.83 -25.38 -30.71
CA TYR A 490 1.16 -24.37 -29.89
C TYR A 490 1.08 -24.71 -28.40
N ILE A 491 1.06 -26.00 -28.06
CA ILE A 491 1.17 -26.46 -26.66
C ILE A 491 2.51 -27.17 -26.48
N THR A 492 3.29 -26.80 -25.46
CA THR A 492 4.60 -27.40 -25.16
C THR A 492 4.60 -28.04 -23.78
N VAL A 493 4.63 -29.37 -23.74
CA VAL A 493 4.67 -30.15 -22.50
C VAL A 493 6.11 -30.61 -22.26
N VAL A 494 6.64 -30.30 -21.08
CA VAL A 494 8.00 -30.67 -20.66
C VAL A 494 7.97 -31.57 -19.42
N GLU A 495 9.08 -32.22 -19.14
CA GLU A 495 9.33 -32.88 -17.86
C GLU A 495 9.77 -31.86 -16.80
N LEU A 496 9.60 -32.20 -15.52
CA LEU A 496 10.25 -31.47 -14.43
C LEU A 496 11.77 -31.50 -14.62
N PRO A 497 12.50 -30.40 -14.33
CA PRO A 497 13.95 -30.45 -14.31
C PRO A 497 14.41 -31.33 -13.15
N ILE A 498 15.59 -31.92 -13.25
CA ILE A 498 16.22 -32.65 -12.14
C ILE A 498 17.54 -31.97 -11.81
N ALA A 499 17.61 -31.34 -10.65
CA ALA A 499 18.76 -30.56 -10.21
C ALA A 499 19.98 -31.45 -10.00
N SER A 500 21.14 -31.03 -10.52
CA SER A 500 22.41 -31.67 -10.22
C SER A 500 23.59 -30.76 -10.53
N PHE A 501 24.65 -30.87 -9.73
CA PHE A 501 25.87 -30.11 -9.95
C PHE A 501 27.13 -30.80 -9.43
N SER A 502 28.26 -30.28 -9.90
CA SER A 502 29.61 -30.59 -9.43
C SER A 502 30.42 -29.32 -9.15
N ALA A 503 31.49 -29.46 -8.37
CA ALA A 503 32.57 -28.48 -8.26
C ALA A 503 33.89 -29.12 -8.68
N ASP A 504 34.79 -28.32 -9.26
CA ASP A 504 36.13 -28.73 -9.70
C ASP A 504 37.06 -29.07 -8.51
N VAL A 505 37.00 -28.28 -7.45
CA VAL A 505 37.69 -28.48 -6.18
C VAL A 505 36.73 -28.37 -5.00
N ARG A 506 37.05 -29.02 -3.87
CA ARG A 506 36.19 -29.04 -2.67
C ARG A 506 36.88 -28.66 -1.36
N SER A 507 38.19 -28.47 -1.36
CA SER A 507 38.89 -27.96 -0.18
C SER A 507 40.15 -27.18 -0.54
N GLY A 508 40.46 -26.18 0.29
CA GLY A 508 41.60 -25.29 0.09
C GLY A 508 41.67 -24.19 1.13
N THR A 509 42.59 -23.24 0.93
CA THR A 509 42.93 -22.19 1.89
C THR A 509 42.18 -20.89 1.58
N ALA A 510 41.65 -20.21 2.60
CA ALA A 510 41.02 -18.90 2.43
C ALA A 510 42.04 -17.83 1.92
N PRO A 511 41.68 -16.98 0.95
CA PRO A 511 40.46 -17.02 0.13
C PRO A 511 40.50 -18.14 -0.90
N PHE A 512 39.43 -18.95 -0.95
CA PHE A 512 39.36 -20.16 -1.79
C PHE A 512 38.31 -20.02 -2.89
N THR A 513 38.78 -19.99 -4.14
CA THR A 513 37.93 -19.93 -5.33
C THR A 513 37.56 -21.33 -5.81
N VAL A 514 36.29 -21.53 -6.14
CA VAL A 514 35.69 -22.80 -6.60
C VAL A 514 34.86 -22.54 -7.84
N ARG A 515 34.98 -23.40 -8.84
CA ARG A 515 34.15 -23.34 -10.05
C ARG A 515 33.09 -24.43 -10.04
N PHE A 516 31.83 -24.02 -10.09
CA PHE A 516 30.69 -24.92 -10.12
C PHE A 516 30.26 -25.19 -11.56
N THR A 517 29.79 -26.41 -11.80
CA THR A 517 29.28 -26.86 -13.11
C THR A 517 27.92 -27.51 -12.93
N ASP A 518 26.93 -26.96 -13.61
CA ASP A 518 25.59 -27.54 -13.74
C ASP A 518 25.65 -28.87 -14.51
N THR A 519 25.07 -29.90 -13.92
CA THR A 519 24.91 -31.24 -14.51
C THR A 519 23.45 -31.71 -14.44
N SER A 520 22.51 -30.78 -14.29
CA SER A 520 21.07 -31.03 -14.17
C SER A 520 20.47 -31.60 -15.46
N ALA A 521 19.35 -32.32 -15.35
CA ALA A 521 18.63 -32.92 -16.47
C ALA A 521 17.29 -32.22 -16.76
N GLY A 522 16.73 -32.50 -17.94
CA GLY A 522 15.57 -31.82 -18.50
C GLY A 522 15.92 -30.52 -19.24
N LYS A 523 14.90 -29.82 -19.76
CA LYS A 523 15.04 -28.44 -20.24
C LYS A 523 15.05 -27.52 -19.03
N ILE A 524 15.98 -26.57 -18.96
CA ILE A 524 16.13 -25.63 -17.84
C ILE A 524 16.15 -24.22 -18.40
N ASP A 525 15.35 -23.34 -17.81
CA ASP A 525 15.19 -21.96 -18.25
C ASP A 525 15.78 -20.95 -17.22
N ALA A 526 15.98 -21.37 -15.96
CA ALA A 526 16.70 -20.59 -14.94
C ALA A 526 17.51 -21.46 -13.96
N TRP A 527 18.57 -20.89 -13.41
CA TRP A 527 19.43 -21.45 -12.34
C TRP A 527 19.45 -20.48 -11.16
N SER A 528 19.55 -21.01 -9.93
CA SER A 528 19.71 -20.22 -8.70
C SER A 528 20.59 -20.96 -7.70
N TRP A 529 21.81 -20.45 -7.51
CA TRP A 529 22.81 -21.01 -6.62
C TRP A 529 22.81 -20.32 -5.26
N ARG A 530 23.10 -21.09 -4.21
CA ARG A 530 23.43 -20.59 -2.87
C ARG A 530 24.71 -21.29 -2.42
N PHE A 531 25.76 -20.53 -2.13
CA PHE A 531 27.10 -21.09 -1.86
C PHE A 531 27.35 -21.44 -0.39
N GLY A 532 26.45 -21.03 0.53
CA GLY A 532 26.47 -21.39 1.94
C GLY A 532 27.12 -20.35 2.87
N ASP A 533 27.73 -19.31 2.32
CA ASP A 533 28.36 -18.18 3.03
C ASP A 533 27.56 -16.86 2.89
N GLY A 534 26.40 -16.90 2.24
CA GLY A 534 25.60 -15.75 1.85
C GLY A 534 25.69 -15.41 0.35
N GLY A 535 26.71 -15.92 -0.36
CA GLY A 535 26.85 -15.75 -1.81
C GLY A 535 25.79 -16.51 -2.61
N THR A 536 25.40 -15.92 -3.75
CA THR A 536 24.44 -16.48 -4.72
C THR A 536 24.87 -16.17 -6.16
N SER A 537 24.32 -16.89 -7.13
CA SER A 537 24.43 -16.57 -8.57
C SER A 537 23.24 -17.15 -9.34
N SER A 538 22.92 -16.58 -10.51
CA SER A 538 21.98 -17.11 -11.50
C SER A 538 22.65 -17.66 -12.77
N ASP A 539 23.99 -17.66 -12.82
CA ASP A 539 24.74 -18.23 -13.94
C ASP A 539 24.60 -19.74 -13.99
N ARG A 540 24.68 -20.33 -15.19
CA ARG A 540 24.68 -21.80 -15.34
C ARG A 540 25.89 -22.46 -14.70
N ASN A 541 27.08 -21.85 -14.79
CA ASN A 541 28.35 -22.43 -14.34
C ASN A 541 29.20 -21.36 -13.62
N PRO A 542 28.82 -20.95 -12.40
CA PRO A 542 29.45 -19.83 -11.70
C PRO A 542 30.81 -20.19 -11.11
N GLU A 543 31.58 -19.14 -10.82
CA GLU A 543 32.82 -19.20 -10.05
C GLU A 543 32.61 -18.35 -8.78
N HIS A 544 32.89 -18.92 -7.60
CA HIS A 544 32.65 -18.27 -6.31
C HIS A 544 33.90 -18.33 -5.44
N THR A 545 34.14 -17.29 -4.62
CA THR A 545 35.33 -17.20 -3.76
C THR A 545 34.94 -17.06 -2.30
N TYR A 546 35.18 -18.12 -1.53
CA TYR A 546 34.98 -18.17 -0.10
C TYR A 546 36.13 -17.45 0.62
N THR A 547 35.84 -16.32 1.28
CA THR A 547 36.87 -15.48 1.93
C THR A 547 37.19 -15.88 3.38
N ALA A 548 36.39 -16.73 4.00
CA ALA A 548 36.54 -17.19 5.38
C ALA A 548 36.73 -18.72 5.45
N ALA A 549 37.20 -19.21 6.61
CA ALA A 549 37.27 -20.63 6.88
C ALA A 549 35.90 -21.16 7.37
N GLY A 550 35.55 -22.38 6.98
CA GLY A 550 34.27 -23.00 7.29
C GLY A 550 33.95 -24.20 6.39
N THR A 551 32.86 -24.89 6.72
CA THR A 551 32.26 -25.95 5.89
C THR A 551 30.95 -25.45 5.31
N TYR A 552 30.89 -25.27 3.99
CA TYR A 552 29.80 -24.60 3.31
C TYR A 552 28.88 -25.58 2.59
N THR A 553 27.58 -25.47 2.87
CA THR A 553 26.51 -26.19 2.17
C THR A 553 26.17 -25.45 0.90
N VAL A 554 26.29 -26.11 -0.25
CA VAL A 554 25.95 -25.53 -1.56
C VAL A 554 24.63 -26.12 -2.03
N SER A 555 23.75 -25.28 -2.58
CA SER A 555 22.59 -25.75 -3.33
C SER A 555 22.44 -25.07 -4.68
N LEU A 556 21.82 -25.80 -5.61
CA LEU A 556 21.38 -25.33 -6.91
C LEU A 556 19.88 -25.65 -7.04
N ALA A 557 19.08 -24.61 -7.23
CA ALA A 557 17.73 -24.74 -7.76
C ALA A 557 17.73 -24.52 -9.28
N VAL A 558 16.99 -25.34 -10.02
CA VAL A 558 16.75 -25.18 -11.46
C VAL A 558 15.26 -25.18 -11.75
N GLU A 559 14.83 -24.35 -12.71
CA GLU A 559 13.41 -24.12 -13.00
C GLU A 559 13.11 -24.21 -14.50
N ASN A 560 11.92 -24.71 -14.82
CA ASN A 560 11.30 -24.66 -16.14
C ASN A 560 9.76 -24.54 -16.01
N PRO A 561 8.97 -24.44 -17.10
CA PRO A 561 7.51 -24.28 -17.02
C PRO A 561 6.72 -25.41 -16.32
N ALA A 562 7.31 -26.56 -16.04
CA ALA A 562 6.73 -27.62 -15.21
C ALA A 562 6.89 -27.37 -13.71
N GLY A 563 7.86 -26.56 -13.30
CA GLY A 563 8.24 -26.31 -11.92
C GLY A 563 9.75 -26.28 -11.71
N SER A 564 10.16 -26.34 -10.44
CA SER A 564 11.56 -26.30 -10.01
C SER A 564 11.97 -27.53 -9.22
N ASP A 565 13.25 -27.90 -9.28
CA ASP A 565 13.90 -28.89 -8.41
C ASP A 565 15.15 -28.30 -7.75
N VAL A 566 15.58 -28.86 -6.61
CA VAL A 566 16.67 -28.30 -5.78
C VAL A 566 17.60 -29.39 -5.23
N GLU A 567 18.83 -29.44 -5.76
CA GLU A 567 19.91 -30.28 -5.24
C GLU A 567 20.66 -29.53 -4.15
N THR A 568 20.87 -30.16 -2.99
CA THR A 568 21.56 -29.54 -1.83
C THR A 568 22.62 -30.46 -1.26
N LYS A 569 23.88 -29.99 -1.25
CA LYS A 569 25.04 -30.76 -0.81
C LYS A 569 25.59 -30.14 0.48
N SER A 570 25.23 -30.75 1.60
CA SER A 570 25.64 -30.32 2.94
C SER A 570 27.15 -30.43 3.12
N GLY A 571 27.80 -29.35 3.56
CA GLY A 571 29.25 -29.31 3.79
C GLY A 571 30.10 -29.65 2.55
N TYR A 572 29.64 -29.30 1.35
CA TYR A 572 30.26 -29.68 0.08
C TYR A 572 31.63 -29.07 -0.17
N ILE A 573 31.87 -27.86 0.37
CA ILE A 573 33.15 -27.15 0.29
C ILE A 573 33.71 -26.94 1.70
N THR A 574 34.99 -27.24 1.90
CA THR A 574 35.70 -27.07 3.18
C THR A 574 36.87 -26.12 3.02
N VAL A 575 36.75 -24.92 3.58
CA VAL A 575 37.79 -23.89 3.55
C VAL A 575 38.50 -23.84 4.90
N ILE A 576 39.83 -23.86 4.85
CA ILE A 576 40.69 -23.80 6.04
C ILE A 576 41.48 -22.49 6.07
N GLU A 577 41.65 -21.92 7.26
CA GLU A 577 42.55 -20.79 7.48
C GLU A 577 43.99 -21.28 7.71
N ARG A 578 44.97 -20.40 7.48
CA ARG A 578 46.35 -20.64 7.90
C ARG A 578 46.44 -20.54 9.43
N PRO A 579 47.28 -21.38 10.08
CA PRO A 579 47.44 -21.30 11.52
C PRO A 579 48.24 -20.05 11.87
N ALA A 580 48.02 -19.48 13.06
CA ALA A 580 48.80 -18.35 13.56
C ALA A 580 49.50 -18.75 14.85
N ALA A 581 50.83 -18.78 14.84
CA ALA A 581 51.65 -19.25 15.95
C ALA A 581 51.54 -18.31 17.16
N VAL A 582 50.99 -18.79 18.27
CA VAL A 582 50.93 -18.03 19.53
C VAL A 582 51.27 -18.97 20.68
N PHE A 583 52.14 -18.51 21.58
CA PHE A 583 52.53 -19.30 22.76
C PHE A 583 52.82 -18.46 23.99
N SER A 584 52.79 -19.11 25.14
CA SER A 584 53.21 -18.59 26.45
C SER A 584 54.13 -19.58 27.18
N ALA A 585 54.70 -19.13 28.30
CA ALA A 585 55.49 -19.92 29.25
C ALA A 585 55.02 -19.65 30.68
N ASN A 586 55.09 -20.63 31.57
CA ASN A 586 54.66 -20.47 32.97
C ASN A 586 55.62 -19.60 33.81
N VAL A 587 56.90 -19.51 33.42
CA VAL A 587 57.92 -18.63 33.99
C VAL A 587 58.86 -18.17 32.88
N THR A 588 59.33 -16.93 32.96
CA THR A 588 60.30 -16.33 32.01
C THR A 588 61.66 -16.05 32.66
N GLU A 589 61.79 -16.23 33.98
CA GLU A 589 63.05 -16.07 34.71
C GLU A 589 63.18 -17.15 35.80
N GLY A 590 64.42 -17.56 36.11
CA GLY A 590 64.69 -18.42 37.27
C GLY A 590 66.12 -18.95 37.34
N ARG A 591 66.40 -19.78 38.34
CA ARG A 591 67.75 -20.32 38.58
C ARG A 591 67.98 -21.64 37.85
N ALA A 592 69.20 -21.86 37.36
CA ALA A 592 69.60 -23.12 36.73
C ALA A 592 69.59 -24.29 37.75
N PRO A 593 69.06 -25.49 37.39
CA PRO A 593 68.38 -25.83 36.15
C PRO A 593 66.89 -25.40 36.17
N LEU A 594 66.48 -24.53 35.23
CA LEU A 594 65.13 -23.98 35.17
C LEU A 594 64.22 -24.86 34.30
N ALA A 595 63.17 -25.43 34.90
CA ALA A 595 62.12 -26.14 34.18
C ALA A 595 60.99 -25.18 33.76
N VAL A 596 60.80 -25.01 32.46
CA VAL A 596 59.78 -24.14 31.86
C VAL A 596 58.75 -24.99 31.14
N ARG A 597 57.47 -24.78 31.46
CA ARG A 597 56.32 -25.33 30.74
C ARG A 597 55.85 -24.32 29.72
N PHE A 598 55.84 -24.72 28.45
CA PHE A 598 55.30 -23.92 27.36
C PHE A 598 53.87 -24.35 27.03
N ALA A 599 53.04 -23.38 26.64
CA ALA A 599 51.67 -23.62 26.24
C ALA A 599 51.41 -23.02 24.85
N ASP A 600 50.85 -23.84 23.97
CA ASP A 600 50.31 -23.44 22.68
C ASP A 600 48.95 -22.74 22.84
N ALA A 601 48.84 -21.57 22.21
CA ALA A 601 47.62 -20.77 22.11
C ALA A 601 47.32 -20.39 20.65
N SER A 602 47.89 -21.11 19.69
CA SER A 602 47.80 -20.82 18.25
C SER A 602 46.39 -21.04 17.70
N THR A 603 45.96 -20.19 16.78
CA THR A 603 44.66 -20.29 16.07
C THR A 603 44.82 -21.01 14.72
N GLY A 604 43.72 -21.23 14.00
CA GLY A 604 43.71 -21.93 12.71
C GLY A 604 43.94 -23.44 12.76
N GLY A 605 43.53 -24.10 13.84
CA GLY A 605 43.52 -25.57 13.94
C GLY A 605 44.85 -26.24 13.56
N PRO A 606 45.98 -25.91 14.22
CA PRO A 606 47.27 -26.53 13.93
C PRO A 606 47.24 -28.03 14.23
N GLY A 607 47.78 -28.82 13.29
CA GLY A 607 47.93 -30.28 13.42
C GLY A 607 49.35 -30.72 13.79
N ALA A 608 50.34 -29.84 13.68
CA ALA A 608 51.71 -30.07 14.09
C ALA A 608 52.34 -28.81 14.70
N TRP A 609 53.29 -29.02 15.61
CA TRP A 609 54.06 -28.01 16.32
C TRP A 609 55.55 -28.32 16.18
N LEU A 610 56.38 -27.28 16.11
CA LEU A 610 57.83 -27.37 16.20
C LEU A 610 58.35 -26.22 17.07
N TRP A 611 58.77 -26.56 18.27
CA TRP A 611 59.43 -25.65 19.20
C TRP A 611 60.94 -25.69 18.99
N ALA A 612 61.58 -24.53 19.06
CA ALA A 612 63.01 -24.42 19.30
C ALA A 612 63.25 -23.53 20.52
N PHE A 613 64.02 -24.02 21.49
CA PHE A 613 64.17 -23.38 22.80
C PHE A 613 65.36 -22.42 22.88
N GLY A 614 66.16 -22.30 21.82
CA GLY A 614 67.30 -21.38 21.75
C GLY A 614 68.60 -21.89 22.37
N ASP A 615 68.57 -23.04 23.07
CA ASP A 615 69.75 -23.74 23.60
C ASP A 615 70.24 -24.90 22.70
N GLY A 616 69.59 -25.08 21.55
CA GLY A 616 69.82 -26.19 20.61
C GLY A 616 68.82 -27.34 20.75
N ALA A 617 67.96 -27.33 21.77
CA ALA A 617 66.88 -28.31 21.91
C ALA A 617 65.58 -27.88 21.19
N SER A 618 64.77 -28.88 20.84
CA SER A 618 63.49 -28.74 20.13
C SER A 618 62.46 -29.77 20.62
N SER A 619 61.17 -29.50 20.40
CA SER A 619 60.08 -30.47 20.65
C SER A 619 58.98 -30.37 19.58
N ALA A 620 58.26 -31.47 19.37
CA ALA A 620 57.06 -31.53 18.51
C ALA A 620 55.76 -31.69 19.31
N GLU A 621 55.84 -31.69 20.65
CA GLU A 621 54.66 -31.73 21.52
C GLU A 621 53.90 -30.39 21.47
N ARG A 622 52.57 -30.44 21.67
CA ARG A 622 51.75 -29.23 21.74
C ARG A 622 52.10 -28.32 22.93
N ASN A 623 52.37 -28.89 24.10
CA ASN A 623 52.60 -28.14 25.35
C ASN A 623 53.84 -28.70 26.10
N PRO A 624 55.06 -28.52 25.58
CA PRO A 624 56.25 -29.19 26.10
C PRO A 624 56.74 -28.60 27.43
N VAL A 625 57.48 -29.43 28.17
CA VAL A 625 58.26 -28.98 29.34
C VAL A 625 59.75 -29.12 29.03
N HIS A 626 60.46 -27.99 28.98
CA HIS A 626 61.91 -27.96 28.73
C HIS A 626 62.70 -27.59 30.00
N GLN A 627 63.96 -28.04 30.08
CA GLN A 627 64.83 -27.79 31.23
C GLN A 627 66.14 -27.12 30.80
N TYR A 628 66.23 -25.80 30.98
CA TYR A 628 67.44 -25.03 30.73
C TYR A 628 68.46 -25.27 31.85
N ARG A 629 69.55 -25.97 31.52
CA ARG A 629 70.57 -26.38 32.50
C ARG A 629 71.69 -25.35 32.72
N ASN A 630 71.90 -24.47 31.75
CA ASN A 630 72.97 -23.47 31.76
C ASN A 630 72.40 -22.05 31.96
N PRO A 631 73.11 -21.14 32.63
CA PRO A 631 72.74 -19.73 32.68
C PRO A 631 72.85 -19.05 31.31
N GLY A 632 71.98 -18.08 31.03
CA GLY A 632 71.91 -17.36 29.76
C GLY A 632 70.52 -16.78 29.48
N THR A 633 70.38 -16.00 28.40
CA THR A 633 69.08 -15.65 27.82
C THR A 633 68.81 -16.54 26.60
N TYR A 634 67.56 -16.94 26.42
CA TYR A 634 67.16 -17.90 25.40
C TYR A 634 66.01 -17.36 24.55
N THR A 635 66.22 -17.32 23.24
CA THR A 635 65.20 -16.98 22.25
C THR A 635 64.39 -18.22 21.91
N VAL A 636 63.08 -18.18 22.14
CA VAL A 636 62.17 -19.30 21.90
C VAL A 636 61.35 -19.02 20.64
N SER A 637 61.16 -20.04 19.80
CA SER A 637 60.23 -19.98 18.68
C SER A 637 59.29 -21.18 18.65
N LEU A 638 58.05 -20.93 18.22
CA LEU A 638 57.09 -21.96 17.85
C LEU A 638 56.73 -21.77 16.38
N THR A 639 56.92 -22.82 15.58
CA THR A 639 56.28 -23.00 14.28
C THR A 639 55.07 -23.91 14.45
N VAL A 640 53.94 -23.56 13.84
CA VAL A 640 52.77 -24.43 13.74
C VAL A 640 52.35 -24.63 12.29
N ALA A 641 51.79 -25.81 12.00
CA ALA A 641 51.42 -26.22 10.65
C ALA A 641 50.02 -26.87 10.61
N ASN A 642 49.30 -26.64 9.53
CA ASN A 642 48.10 -27.37 9.12
C ASN A 642 48.11 -27.58 7.59
N ALA A 643 47.02 -28.08 7.00
CA ALA A 643 46.94 -28.32 5.55
C ALA A 643 46.93 -27.03 4.67
N ALA A 644 46.75 -25.85 5.24
CA ALA A 644 46.90 -24.54 4.58
C ALA A 644 48.35 -24.01 4.61
N GLY A 645 49.23 -24.66 5.38
CA GLY A 645 50.65 -24.36 5.51
C GLY A 645 51.06 -23.97 6.92
N GLU A 646 52.18 -23.25 7.01
CA GLU A 646 52.89 -23.00 8.28
C GLU A 646 52.94 -21.51 8.65
N ASN A 647 53.16 -21.25 9.94
CA ASN A 647 53.40 -19.95 10.53
C ASN A 647 54.36 -20.07 11.73
N THR A 648 55.22 -19.07 11.96
CA THR A 648 56.23 -19.08 13.04
C THR A 648 56.23 -17.78 13.82
N THR A 649 56.17 -17.90 15.16
CA THR A 649 56.36 -16.78 16.08
C THR A 649 57.65 -16.98 16.88
N VAL A 650 58.43 -15.90 17.01
CA VAL A 650 59.73 -15.89 17.71
C VAL A 650 59.69 -14.85 18.82
N ARG A 651 59.92 -15.27 20.07
CA ARG A 651 60.12 -14.39 21.22
C ARG A 651 61.61 -14.35 21.57
N LYS A 652 62.27 -13.23 21.28
CA LYS A 652 63.68 -13.01 21.62
C LYS A 652 63.86 -12.86 23.13
N ASP A 653 64.97 -13.40 23.65
CA ASP A 653 65.38 -13.32 25.06
C ASP A 653 64.26 -13.65 26.06
N TYR A 654 63.39 -14.59 25.68
CA TYR A 654 62.12 -14.85 26.37
C TYR A 654 62.27 -15.59 27.70
N ILE A 655 63.31 -16.42 27.83
CA ILE A 655 63.66 -17.11 29.08
C ILE A 655 65.05 -16.65 29.53
N THR A 656 65.14 -16.15 30.77
CA THR A 656 66.40 -15.79 31.43
C THR A 656 66.74 -16.77 32.55
N VAL A 657 67.95 -17.32 32.53
CA VAL A 657 68.40 -18.35 33.48
C VAL A 657 69.63 -17.88 34.23
N ILE A 658 69.55 -17.87 35.56
CA ILE A 658 70.55 -17.32 36.47
C ILE A 658 71.41 -18.43 37.07
N GLY A 659 72.72 -18.24 37.07
CA GLY A 659 73.70 -19.18 37.66
C GLY A 659 73.67 -19.22 39.19
N PRO A 660 74.13 -20.33 39.80
CA PRO A 660 74.06 -20.54 41.25
C PRO A 660 74.77 -19.43 42.04
N LEU A 661 74.17 -19.06 43.17
CA LEU A 661 74.69 -18.06 44.08
C LEU A 661 75.93 -18.59 44.80
N ALA A 662 77.11 -18.02 44.53
CA ALA A 662 78.38 -18.46 45.09
C ALA A 662 79.16 -17.28 45.66
N ALA A 663 79.44 -17.32 46.97
CA ALA A 663 80.23 -16.31 47.64
C ALA A 663 81.73 -16.48 47.34
N ASP A 664 82.38 -15.38 46.93
CA ASP A 664 83.82 -15.23 47.08
C ASP A 664 84.21 -13.77 47.26
N PHE A 665 85.41 -13.54 47.78
CA PHE A 665 85.99 -12.22 47.97
C PHE A 665 87.51 -12.26 47.94
N THR A 666 88.11 -11.09 47.84
CA THR A 666 89.56 -10.87 48.00
C THR A 666 89.84 -9.96 49.20
N ALA A 667 91.06 -10.01 49.71
CA ALA A 667 91.57 -9.12 50.75
C ALA A 667 92.91 -8.55 50.30
N ASN A 668 93.15 -7.25 50.49
CA ASN A 668 94.37 -6.59 50.00
C ASN A 668 95.65 -7.05 50.72
N VAL A 669 95.55 -7.40 52.01
CA VAL A 669 96.61 -8.02 52.80
C VAL A 669 96.02 -9.14 53.66
N THR A 670 96.80 -10.19 53.92
CA THR A 670 96.36 -11.35 54.72
C THR A 670 97.14 -11.54 56.03
N ALA A 671 98.23 -10.79 56.23
CA ALA A 671 98.97 -10.76 57.48
C ALA A 671 99.69 -9.41 57.68
N GLY A 672 99.93 -9.03 58.94
CA GLY A 672 100.63 -7.80 59.30
C GLY A 672 100.57 -7.50 60.82
N PRO A 673 101.28 -6.49 61.32
CA PRO A 673 101.29 -6.13 62.74
C PRO A 673 99.96 -5.49 63.19
N ALA A 674 99.64 -5.63 64.48
CA ALA A 674 98.53 -4.90 65.10
C ALA A 674 98.84 -3.38 65.24
N PRO A 675 97.90 -2.46 64.96
CA PRO A 675 96.60 -2.70 64.34
C PRO A 675 96.70 -2.85 62.81
N LEU A 676 96.00 -3.83 62.23
CA LEU A 676 96.04 -4.14 60.80
C LEU A 676 94.76 -3.70 60.08
N ALA A 677 94.89 -2.75 59.15
CA ALA A 677 93.82 -2.37 58.24
C ALA A 677 93.77 -3.30 57.01
N VAL A 678 92.60 -3.87 56.71
CA VAL A 678 92.36 -4.79 55.59
C VAL A 678 91.16 -4.31 54.79
N GLY A 679 91.35 -4.09 53.50
CA GLY A 679 90.28 -3.83 52.54
C GLY A 679 89.84 -5.12 51.85
N PHE A 680 88.53 -5.35 51.81
CA PHE A 680 87.91 -6.52 51.19
C PHE A 680 87.13 -6.12 49.95
N ALA A 681 87.13 -6.97 48.93
CA ALA A 681 86.35 -6.76 47.71
C ALA A 681 85.59 -8.02 47.29
N ASP A 682 84.29 -7.85 47.04
CA ASP A 682 83.37 -8.89 46.58
C ASP A 682 83.76 -9.43 45.19
N ALA A 683 83.79 -10.74 45.07
CA ALA A 683 84.05 -11.49 43.84
C ALA A 683 82.94 -12.54 43.57
N SER A 684 81.78 -12.38 44.20
CA SER A 684 80.69 -13.36 44.20
C SER A 684 79.95 -13.44 42.86
N THR A 685 79.43 -14.63 42.54
CA THR A 685 78.67 -14.89 41.31
C THR A 685 77.21 -15.28 41.59
N GLY A 686 76.36 -15.20 40.57
CA GLY A 686 74.96 -15.65 40.65
C GLY A 686 73.96 -14.60 41.15
N GLY A 687 74.31 -13.31 41.09
CA GLY A 687 73.40 -12.19 41.35
C GLY A 687 73.03 -11.97 42.83
N PRO A 688 73.99 -11.71 43.73
CA PRO A 688 73.68 -11.29 45.10
C PRO A 688 72.97 -9.93 45.13
N LEU A 689 71.94 -9.81 45.97
CA LEU A 689 71.25 -8.55 46.27
C LEU A 689 71.71 -7.93 47.61
N SER A 690 72.43 -8.70 48.43
CA SER A 690 72.88 -8.28 49.76
C SER A 690 74.16 -9.02 50.18
N TRP A 691 74.96 -8.34 51.00
CA TRP A 691 76.21 -8.81 51.58
C TRP A 691 76.14 -8.68 53.10
N SER A 692 76.79 -9.59 53.82
CA SER A 692 76.92 -9.60 55.27
C SER A 692 78.28 -10.15 55.64
N TRP A 693 79.10 -9.32 56.26
CA TRP A 693 80.45 -9.61 56.69
C TRP A 693 80.48 -9.79 58.20
N ASP A 694 81.15 -10.84 58.65
CA ASP A 694 81.62 -11.03 60.02
C ASP A 694 83.14 -11.10 59.95
N PHE A 695 83.84 -10.21 60.65
CA PHE A 695 85.31 -10.16 60.60
C PHE A 695 85.97 -11.14 61.58
N GLY A 696 85.21 -11.78 62.47
CA GLY A 696 85.71 -12.74 63.45
C GLY A 696 86.33 -12.12 64.71
N ASP A 697 86.26 -10.79 64.86
CA ASP A 697 86.64 -10.04 66.08
C ASP A 697 85.44 -9.41 66.82
N GLY A 698 84.23 -9.68 66.34
CA GLY A 698 82.98 -9.10 66.84
C GLY A 698 82.45 -7.91 66.05
N ALA A 699 83.22 -7.38 65.07
CA ALA A 699 82.72 -6.40 64.11
C ALA A 699 82.12 -7.06 62.86
N ALA A 700 81.19 -6.33 62.22
CA ALA A 700 80.45 -6.77 61.05
C ALA A 700 80.19 -5.59 60.08
N SER A 701 79.84 -5.88 58.83
CA SER A 701 79.44 -4.88 57.83
C SER A 701 78.43 -5.46 56.83
N THR A 702 77.63 -4.60 56.18
CA THR A 702 76.72 -4.97 55.07
C THR A 702 77.12 -4.33 53.73
N GLU A 703 78.23 -3.60 53.70
CA GLU A 703 78.78 -3.02 52.48
C GLU A 703 79.27 -4.10 51.51
N ARG A 704 79.29 -3.80 50.20
CA ARG A 704 79.82 -4.73 49.20
C ARG A 704 81.34 -4.92 49.30
N ASN A 705 82.09 -3.85 49.58
CA ASN A 705 83.56 -3.83 49.57
C ASN A 705 84.11 -3.08 50.81
N PRO A 706 83.95 -3.62 52.04
CA PRO A 706 84.29 -2.91 53.27
C PRO A 706 85.80 -2.86 53.54
N VAL A 707 86.22 -1.90 54.37
CA VAL A 707 87.54 -1.86 54.99
C VAL A 707 87.39 -2.01 56.51
N HIS A 708 88.12 -2.93 57.11
CA HIS A 708 88.11 -3.18 58.56
C HIS A 708 89.50 -3.02 59.17
N VAL A 709 89.58 -2.74 60.47
CA VAL A 709 90.85 -2.55 61.20
C VAL A 709 90.86 -3.44 62.44
N PHE A 710 91.59 -4.55 62.35
CA PHE A 710 91.84 -5.46 63.46
C PHE A 710 92.82 -4.84 64.45
N LYS A 711 92.37 -4.59 65.68
CA LYS A 711 93.14 -3.82 66.67
C LYS A 711 94.12 -4.66 67.49
N GLU A 712 93.78 -5.93 67.75
CA GLU A 712 94.55 -6.83 68.60
C GLU A 712 95.32 -7.89 67.78
N PRO A 713 96.42 -8.44 68.30
CA PRO A 713 97.05 -9.65 67.76
C PRO A 713 96.11 -10.85 67.80
N GLY A 714 95.96 -11.56 66.68
CA GLY A 714 95.01 -12.66 66.57
C GLY A 714 94.96 -13.30 65.19
N ARG A 715 94.20 -14.39 65.07
CA ARG A 715 93.91 -15.04 63.78
C ARG A 715 92.40 -14.99 63.55
N TYR A 716 91.99 -14.15 62.62
CA TYR A 716 90.60 -13.77 62.42
C TYR A 716 89.99 -14.50 61.23
N ALA A 717 88.81 -15.08 61.43
CA ALA A 717 88.07 -15.84 60.44
C ALA A 717 87.02 -14.94 59.77
N VAL A 718 87.42 -14.25 58.71
CA VAL A 718 86.53 -13.34 57.98
C VAL A 718 85.56 -14.13 57.13
N ASN A 719 84.27 -13.96 57.38
CA ASN A 719 83.15 -14.58 56.69
C ASN A 719 82.43 -13.53 55.83
N LEU A 720 82.32 -13.77 54.52
CA LEU A 720 81.33 -13.11 53.66
C LEU A 720 80.16 -14.06 53.45
N THR A 721 78.95 -13.65 53.84
CA THR A 721 77.69 -14.27 53.44
C THR A 721 76.95 -13.35 52.48
N ILE A 722 76.51 -13.89 51.33
CA ILE A 722 75.66 -13.18 50.36
C ILE A 722 74.26 -13.79 50.32
N SER A 723 73.28 -13.00 49.88
CA SER A 723 71.91 -13.46 49.66
C SER A 723 71.27 -12.73 48.48
N ASP A 724 70.51 -13.47 47.66
CA ASP A 724 69.58 -12.95 46.65
C ASP A 724 68.12 -12.84 47.17
N GLY A 725 67.93 -13.18 48.45
CA GLY A 725 66.62 -13.22 49.11
C GLY A 725 65.99 -14.61 49.17
N SER A 726 66.41 -15.55 48.32
CA SER A 726 65.91 -16.93 48.29
C SER A 726 66.96 -17.97 48.71
N ALA A 727 68.21 -17.74 48.33
CA ALA A 727 69.37 -18.55 48.64
C ALA A 727 70.42 -17.74 49.43
N ARG A 728 71.32 -18.45 50.10
CA ARG A 728 72.49 -17.87 50.76
C ARG A 728 73.74 -18.66 50.41
N SER A 729 74.88 -17.98 50.36
CA SER A 729 76.19 -18.58 50.14
C SER A 729 77.20 -17.90 51.03
N THR A 730 78.14 -18.65 51.60
CA THR A 730 79.11 -18.14 52.59
C THR A 730 80.53 -18.58 52.23
N LYS A 731 81.48 -17.65 52.33
CA LYS A 731 82.92 -17.88 52.12
C LYS A 731 83.68 -17.44 53.37
N THR A 732 84.64 -18.24 53.82
CA THR A 732 85.58 -17.87 54.90
C THR A 732 86.99 -17.69 54.34
N ARG A 733 87.70 -16.65 54.79
CA ARG A 733 89.16 -16.48 54.63
C ARG A 733 89.78 -16.13 55.98
N GLN A 734 91.12 -16.21 56.09
CA GLN A 734 91.83 -16.05 57.35
C GLN A 734 92.79 -14.86 57.27
N ILE A 735 92.76 -13.98 58.27
CA ILE A 735 93.66 -12.84 58.43
C ILE A 735 94.53 -13.07 59.68
N GLN A 736 95.85 -12.92 59.56
CA GLN A 736 96.80 -13.15 60.65
C GLN A 736 97.42 -11.83 61.14
N VAL A 737 96.93 -11.32 62.27
CA VAL A 737 97.47 -10.13 62.91
C VAL A 737 98.56 -10.54 63.89
N LEU A 738 99.72 -9.88 63.81
CA LEU A 738 100.92 -10.18 64.57
C LEU A 738 101.04 -9.24 65.77
N GLY A 739 101.44 -9.80 66.91
CA GLY A 739 101.87 -9.07 68.09
C GLY A 739 103.37 -9.28 68.33
N PRO A 740 104.01 -8.45 69.17
CA PRO A 740 105.41 -8.64 69.54
C PRO A 740 105.62 -10.03 70.17
N PRO A 741 106.77 -10.69 69.93
CA PRO A 741 107.03 -12.01 70.47
C PRO A 741 107.26 -11.91 71.98
N ALA A 742 106.91 -12.95 72.73
CA ALA A 742 107.23 -13.05 74.15
C ALA A 742 108.51 -13.88 74.30
N ALA A 743 109.64 -13.24 74.61
CA ALA A 743 110.94 -13.89 74.68
C ALA A 743 111.00 -14.93 75.82
N GLY A 744 111.65 -16.07 75.57
CA GLY A 744 111.83 -17.13 76.56
C GLY A 744 112.86 -18.17 76.12
N PHE A 745 113.54 -18.81 77.07
CA PHE A 745 114.57 -19.80 76.76
C PHE A 745 114.84 -20.81 77.88
N ARG A 746 115.51 -21.91 77.53
CA ARG A 746 116.16 -22.85 78.47
C ARG A 746 117.63 -23.10 78.08
N ALA A 747 118.40 -23.66 79.00
CA ALA A 747 119.81 -23.99 78.82
C ALA A 747 120.17 -25.31 79.51
N GLU A 748 121.01 -26.13 78.89
CA GLU A 748 121.41 -27.44 79.41
C GLU A 748 122.85 -27.83 78.99
N PRO A 749 123.69 -28.36 79.90
CA PRO A 749 123.50 -28.41 81.35
C PRO A 749 123.67 -27.00 81.99
N PRO A 750 122.83 -26.60 82.97
CA PRO A 750 122.94 -25.29 83.60
C PRO A 750 124.09 -25.18 84.62
N ASN A 751 124.80 -26.27 84.92
CA ASN A 751 125.98 -26.23 85.78
C ASN A 751 126.96 -27.38 85.48
N GLY A 752 128.22 -27.20 85.88
CA GLY A 752 129.30 -28.17 85.66
C GLY A 752 130.68 -27.60 86.02
N THR A 753 131.74 -28.17 85.45
CA THR A 753 133.13 -27.68 85.60
C THR A 753 133.64 -27.00 84.32
N ALA A 754 134.56 -26.05 84.45
CA ALA A 754 135.18 -25.38 83.33
C ALA A 754 136.11 -26.33 82.53
N PRO A 755 136.11 -26.33 81.19
CA PRO A 755 135.22 -25.56 80.31
C PRO A 755 133.83 -26.20 80.19
N LEU A 756 132.77 -25.44 80.48
CA LEU A 756 131.39 -25.93 80.40
C LEU A 756 130.73 -25.49 79.09
N THR A 757 130.46 -26.45 78.19
CA THR A 757 129.65 -26.22 76.98
C THR A 757 128.18 -26.39 77.30
N VAL A 758 127.39 -25.35 77.06
CA VAL A 758 125.95 -25.29 77.32
C VAL A 758 125.21 -25.10 76.00
N ALA A 759 124.19 -25.92 75.76
CA ALA A 759 123.24 -25.73 74.67
C ALA A 759 122.08 -24.85 75.16
N PHE A 760 121.79 -23.80 74.40
CA PHE A 760 120.66 -22.91 74.62
C PHE A 760 119.55 -23.23 73.63
N THR A 761 118.31 -23.15 74.08
CA THR A 761 117.14 -23.38 73.22
C THR A 761 116.12 -22.27 73.44
N ASP A 762 115.76 -21.62 72.35
CA ASP A 762 114.65 -20.67 72.28
C ASP A 762 113.33 -21.37 72.64
N THR A 763 112.51 -20.69 73.42
CA THR A 763 111.13 -21.08 73.75
C THR A 763 110.22 -19.85 73.70
N SER A 764 110.55 -18.86 72.86
CA SER A 764 109.79 -17.62 72.71
C SER A 764 108.47 -17.85 71.97
N ALA A 765 107.40 -17.23 72.44
CA ALA A 765 106.09 -17.27 71.79
C ALA A 765 105.90 -16.09 70.82
N GLY A 766 104.87 -16.15 69.97
CA GLY A 766 104.49 -15.02 69.08
C GLY A 766 105.30 -14.90 67.79
N VAL A 767 105.87 -15.99 67.28
CA VAL A 767 106.58 -16.05 65.98
C VAL A 767 107.68 -14.98 65.85
N PRO A 768 108.78 -15.07 66.65
CA PRO A 768 109.96 -14.25 66.41
C PRO A 768 110.59 -14.58 65.04
N SER A 769 111.10 -13.56 64.35
CA SER A 769 111.86 -13.68 63.09
C SER A 769 113.36 -13.43 63.27
N SER A 770 113.79 -12.96 64.44
CA SER A 770 115.20 -12.77 64.79
C SER A 770 115.43 -12.89 66.31
N TRP A 771 116.67 -13.19 66.69
CA TRP A 771 117.09 -13.45 68.07
C TRP A 771 118.42 -12.75 68.37
N LEU A 772 118.64 -12.40 69.64
CA LEU A 772 119.91 -11.90 70.16
C LEU A 772 120.11 -12.42 71.59
N TRP A 773 121.00 -13.39 71.72
CA TRP A 773 121.47 -13.93 72.99
C TRP A 773 122.63 -13.10 73.52
N HIS A 774 122.71 -12.93 74.84
CA HIS A 774 123.94 -12.53 75.54
C HIS A 774 124.22 -13.54 76.65
N PHE A 775 125.45 -14.05 76.74
CA PHE A 775 125.79 -15.16 77.64
C PHE A 775 126.33 -14.74 79.01
N GLY A 776 126.63 -13.45 79.21
CA GLY A 776 127.03 -12.89 80.50
C GLY A 776 128.54 -12.91 80.78
N ASP A 777 129.35 -13.47 79.88
CA ASP A 777 130.82 -13.44 79.88
C ASP A 777 131.39 -12.45 78.85
N GLY A 778 130.52 -11.75 78.12
CA GLY A 778 130.85 -10.85 77.01
C GLY A 778 130.48 -11.42 75.63
N ALA A 779 130.26 -12.74 75.51
CA ALA A 779 129.81 -13.35 74.26
C ALA A 779 128.30 -13.20 74.04
N THR A 780 127.89 -13.26 72.78
CA THR A 780 126.50 -13.10 72.32
C THR A 780 126.26 -13.95 71.06
N SER A 781 125.01 -14.12 70.59
CA SER A 781 124.70 -14.86 69.35
C SER A 781 123.38 -14.42 68.73
N ALA A 782 123.26 -14.50 67.39
CA ALA A 782 122.03 -14.24 66.64
C ALA A 782 121.30 -15.52 66.17
N ALA A 783 121.85 -16.71 66.43
CA ALA A 783 121.20 -17.97 66.08
C ALA A 783 120.02 -18.27 67.03
N GLN A 784 118.96 -18.91 66.54
CA GLN A 784 117.82 -19.27 67.39
C GLN A 784 118.22 -20.22 68.55
N ASN A 785 119.06 -21.23 68.29
CA ASN A 785 119.42 -22.26 69.29
C ASN A 785 120.95 -22.44 69.36
N PRO A 786 121.69 -21.51 70.00
CA PRO A 786 123.14 -21.53 70.01
C PRO A 786 123.71 -22.52 71.05
N LYS A 787 124.98 -22.89 70.87
CA LYS A 787 125.80 -23.49 71.93
C LYS A 787 126.89 -22.49 72.30
N HIS A 788 127.23 -22.41 73.59
CA HIS A 788 128.30 -21.54 74.09
C HIS A 788 129.14 -22.26 75.14
N THR A 789 130.42 -21.93 75.23
CA THR A 789 131.39 -22.64 76.09
C THR A 789 132.06 -21.67 77.06
N TYR A 790 131.67 -21.77 78.34
CA TYR A 790 132.20 -20.97 79.43
C TYR A 790 133.53 -21.57 79.90
N THR A 791 134.64 -20.89 79.62
CA THR A 791 136.00 -21.38 79.90
C THR A 791 136.52 -21.04 81.30
N ALA A 792 135.86 -20.14 82.02
CA ALA A 792 136.21 -19.73 83.38
C ALA A 792 135.13 -20.17 84.39
N ALA A 793 135.53 -20.29 85.66
CA ALA A 793 134.58 -20.54 86.75
C ALA A 793 133.85 -19.24 87.14
N GLY A 794 132.54 -19.33 87.36
CA GLY A 794 131.67 -18.17 87.62
C GLY A 794 130.19 -18.50 87.52
N ASN A 795 129.34 -17.53 87.87
CA ASN A 795 127.88 -17.60 87.68
C ASN A 795 127.49 -16.55 86.63
N TYR A 796 126.92 -16.99 85.50
CA TYR A 796 126.68 -16.15 84.33
C TYR A 796 125.19 -15.86 84.13
N THR A 797 124.89 -14.58 83.89
CA THR A 797 123.54 -14.09 83.56
C THR A 797 123.31 -14.14 82.06
N VAL A 798 122.27 -14.86 81.64
CA VAL A 798 121.95 -15.02 80.21
C VAL A 798 120.72 -14.19 79.86
N ASN A 799 120.78 -13.51 78.71
CA ASN A 799 119.66 -12.79 78.12
C ASN A 799 119.31 -13.38 76.75
N LEU A 800 118.04 -13.31 76.37
CA LEU A 800 117.58 -13.51 74.99
C LEU A 800 116.60 -12.39 74.63
N THR A 801 116.95 -11.55 73.66
CA THR A 801 116.00 -10.69 72.93
C THR A 801 115.46 -11.45 71.73
N ALA A 802 114.14 -11.38 71.50
CA ALA A 802 113.49 -11.95 70.32
C ALA A 802 112.60 -10.87 69.67
N GLU A 803 112.53 -10.84 68.34
CA GLU A 803 111.93 -9.73 67.58
C GLU A 803 111.21 -10.19 66.31
N ASN A 804 110.07 -9.56 66.00
CA ASN A 804 109.30 -9.71 64.76
C ASN A 804 108.78 -8.34 64.26
N ALA A 805 108.02 -8.34 63.16
CA ALA A 805 107.49 -7.11 62.53
C ALA A 805 106.50 -6.29 63.41
N ALA A 806 106.05 -6.82 64.54
CA ALA A 806 105.19 -6.13 65.52
C ALA A 806 105.94 -5.71 66.81
N GLY A 807 107.26 -5.99 66.91
CA GLY A 807 108.12 -5.50 67.98
C GLY A 807 109.06 -6.56 68.58
N LYS A 808 109.65 -6.24 69.73
CA LYS A 808 110.67 -7.07 70.40
C LYS A 808 110.45 -7.21 71.90
N SER A 809 110.93 -8.31 72.47
CA SER A 809 110.88 -8.61 73.90
C SER A 809 112.21 -9.21 74.34
N THR A 810 112.54 -9.16 75.64
CA THR A 810 113.79 -9.70 76.19
C THR A 810 113.54 -10.48 77.48
N ALA A 811 113.97 -11.75 77.50
CA ALA A 811 114.05 -12.58 78.69
C ALA A 811 115.44 -12.49 79.32
N VAL A 812 115.52 -12.52 80.65
CA VAL A 812 116.77 -12.49 81.43
C VAL A 812 116.71 -13.58 82.50
N LYS A 813 117.81 -14.33 82.67
CA LYS A 813 117.99 -15.28 83.77
C LYS A 813 119.33 -15.05 84.46
N THR A 814 119.26 -14.42 85.63
CA THR A 814 120.42 -14.01 86.43
C THR A 814 121.15 -15.19 87.04
N GLY A 815 122.48 -15.28 86.84
CA GLY A 815 123.31 -16.36 87.39
C GLY A 815 122.91 -17.78 86.95
N TYR A 816 122.23 -17.91 85.81
CA TYR A 816 121.59 -19.15 85.36
C TYR A 816 122.55 -20.28 85.01
N ILE A 817 123.77 -19.95 84.57
CA ILE A 817 124.84 -20.94 84.34
C ILE A 817 125.88 -20.85 85.45
N SER A 818 126.16 -21.95 86.13
CA SER A 818 127.13 -22.01 87.23
C SER A 818 128.30 -22.96 86.92
N VAL A 819 129.50 -22.40 86.79
CA VAL A 819 130.71 -23.10 86.34
C VAL A 819 131.72 -23.18 87.48
N ARG A 820 132.17 -24.39 87.81
CA ARG A 820 133.13 -24.69 88.89
C ARG A 820 134.56 -24.92 88.37
N PRO A 821 135.61 -24.74 89.19
CA PRO A 821 136.98 -25.10 88.81
C PRO A 821 137.13 -26.60 88.52
N ALA A 822 138.07 -26.97 87.64
CA ALA A 822 138.37 -28.36 87.28
C ALA A 822 139.37 -29.03 88.24
N PRO A 823 139.28 -30.35 88.48
CA PRO A 823 140.31 -31.13 89.18
C PRO A 823 141.61 -31.25 88.35
N ALA A 824 142.75 -31.43 89.00
CA ALA A 824 144.06 -31.48 88.35
C ALA A 824 144.67 -32.90 88.29
N THR A 825 144.99 -33.36 87.07
CA THR A 825 145.80 -34.56 86.78
C THR A 825 146.62 -34.38 85.48
N PRO A 826 147.70 -35.18 85.23
CA PRO A 826 148.71 -34.88 84.19
C PRO A 826 148.34 -35.24 82.72
N PRO A 827 149.06 -34.70 81.71
CA PRO A 827 148.70 -34.71 80.26
C PRO A 827 149.38 -35.84 79.43
N PRO A 828 148.93 -36.16 78.19
CA PRO A 828 149.24 -35.39 76.95
C PRO A 828 147.99 -35.21 75.97
N PRO A 829 148.05 -34.68 74.70
CA PRO A 829 147.78 -33.23 74.36
C PRO A 829 146.79 -32.80 73.18
N ALA A 830 146.15 -31.56 73.24
CA ALA A 830 145.74 -30.53 72.16
C ALA A 830 144.24 -30.04 71.74
N THR A 831 143.85 -28.69 71.71
CA THR A 831 142.79 -27.84 70.89
C THR A 831 141.63 -26.86 71.49
N SER A 832 140.82 -26.00 70.73
CA SER A 832 139.96 -24.77 71.17
C SER A 832 138.87 -24.00 70.21
N THR A 833 138.03 -22.96 70.66
CA THR A 833 137.16 -21.80 70.00
C THR A 833 135.55 -21.79 69.97
N GLY A 834 134.59 -20.78 69.73
CA GLY A 834 134.36 -19.25 69.50
C GLY A 834 132.88 -18.69 69.05
N GLY A 835 132.42 -17.37 69.11
CA GLY A 835 131.08 -16.70 68.62
C GLY A 835 130.73 -15.18 69.03
N GLY A 836 129.70 -14.27 68.73
CA GLY A 836 128.41 -14.00 67.89
C GLY A 836 127.53 -12.63 68.20
N GLY A 837 126.38 -12.19 67.51
CA GLY A 837 125.36 -11.03 67.81
C GLY A 837 124.53 -10.34 66.59
N GLY A 838 123.50 -9.38 66.46
CA GLY A 838 122.34 -8.57 67.13
C GLY A 838 121.84 -7.22 66.36
N GLY A 839 120.70 -6.38 66.35
CA GLY A 839 119.19 -6.13 66.66
C GLY A 839 118.72 -4.57 66.81
N GLY A 840 117.57 -3.78 66.65
CA GLY A 840 116.08 -3.63 66.19
C GLY A 840 115.26 -2.36 66.85
N GLY A 841 114.11 -1.60 66.61
CA GLY A 841 112.78 -1.38 65.79
C GLY A 841 111.84 -0.09 66.19
N GLY A 842 110.60 0.31 65.64
CA GLY A 842 109.73 1.59 65.95
C GLY A 842 108.21 1.90 65.42
N PHE A 843 107.49 3.09 65.67
CA PHE A 843 105.97 3.50 65.50
C PHE A 843 105.58 5.07 65.23
N ALA A 844 104.40 5.84 65.18
CA ALA A 844 102.83 5.95 65.19
C ALA A 844 102.26 7.50 65.03
N TRP A 845 101.01 8.18 64.97
CA TRP A 845 99.46 8.20 64.72
C TRP A 845 98.87 9.71 64.40
N VAL A 846 97.61 10.35 64.29
CA VAL A 846 96.07 10.40 64.63
C VAL A 846 95.18 11.35 63.63
N ALA A 847 93.93 12.03 63.64
CA ALA A 847 92.62 12.42 64.40
C ALA A 847 91.39 13.18 63.57
N PRO A 848 90.11 13.51 64.06
CA PRO A 848 88.83 14.02 63.32
C PRO A 848 87.74 15.10 63.92
N ASP A 849 86.59 15.58 63.24
CA ASP A 849 85.41 16.52 63.71
C ASP A 849 84.04 16.70 62.83
N TRP A 850 82.85 17.37 63.22
CA TRP A 850 81.47 17.59 62.48
C TRP A 850 80.25 18.50 63.07
N ASN A 851 78.93 18.50 62.58
CA ASN A 851 77.60 19.16 63.10
C ASN A 851 76.23 18.89 62.25
N THR A 852 74.87 19.09 62.50
CA THR A 852 73.81 19.22 63.62
C THR A 852 72.21 18.89 63.43
N PRO A 853 71.15 19.73 63.09
CA PRO A 853 69.68 19.72 63.59
C PRO A 853 68.44 19.74 62.54
N ALA A 854 67.04 19.88 62.68
CA ALA A 854 65.86 20.00 63.66
C ALA A 854 64.35 19.86 63.02
N PRO A 855 63.14 19.86 63.74
CA PRO A 855 61.77 19.33 63.26
C PRO A 855 60.35 19.92 63.75
N THR A 856 59.18 19.21 63.56
CA THR A 856 57.75 19.47 64.07
C THR A 856 56.72 18.25 63.93
N ALA A 857 55.55 18.16 64.67
CA ALA A 857 54.43 17.12 64.63
C ALA A 857 53.13 17.49 65.50
N THR A 858 51.95 16.81 65.71
CA THR A 858 50.92 15.96 64.96
C THR A 858 49.70 15.48 65.87
N ALA A 859 48.40 15.32 65.43
CA ALA A 859 47.21 14.70 66.16
C ALA A 859 45.94 14.35 65.28
N THR A 860 44.93 13.54 65.72
CA THR A 860 43.80 13.01 64.85
C THR A 860 42.42 12.64 65.56
N PRO A 861 41.21 12.74 64.92
CA PRO A 861 39.88 12.30 65.45
C PRO A 861 38.89 11.50 64.49
N THR A 862 37.74 10.99 65.00
CA THR A 862 36.58 10.24 64.34
C THR A 862 35.27 10.33 65.20
N PRO A 863 34.06 9.65 65.01
CA PRO A 863 33.45 8.75 63.97
C PRO A 863 31.89 8.93 63.65
N THR A 864 31.25 7.94 62.97
CA THR A 864 29.79 7.53 62.86
C THR A 864 28.71 8.38 62.12
N SER A 865 28.11 7.80 61.05
CA SER A 865 26.71 7.99 60.57
C SER A 865 26.24 6.82 59.65
N ALA A 866 24.99 6.81 59.14
CA ALA A 866 24.28 5.65 58.55
C ALA A 866 23.69 5.90 57.11
N PRO A 867 23.03 4.93 56.43
CA PRO A 867 22.68 4.93 54.99
C PRO A 867 21.27 5.57 54.71
N PRO A 868 20.69 5.71 53.48
CA PRO A 868 20.48 4.69 52.42
C PRO A 868 20.65 5.15 50.94
N ASP A 869 20.52 4.21 49.97
CA ASP A 869 19.38 4.13 49.03
C ASP A 869 19.53 2.97 48.00
N GLU A 870 18.40 2.51 47.45
CA GLU A 870 18.30 1.39 46.50
C GLU A 870 18.19 1.89 45.04
N ALA A 871 18.50 1.02 44.05
CA ALA A 871 18.51 1.40 42.64
C ALA A 871 17.28 0.88 41.87
N GLU A 872 16.60 1.79 41.16
CA GLU A 872 15.42 1.52 40.32
C GLU A 872 15.71 0.64 39.09
N PRO A 873 14.77 -0.22 38.65
CA PRO A 873 14.93 -1.04 37.45
C PRO A 873 14.74 -0.24 36.16
N GLY A 874 15.66 -0.41 35.19
CA GLY A 874 15.49 0.09 33.81
C GLY A 874 16.64 0.94 33.24
N GLN A 875 17.65 1.28 34.04
CA GLN A 875 18.86 1.97 33.57
C GLN A 875 19.74 1.05 32.72
N LEU A 876 20.31 1.57 31.63
CA LEU A 876 21.37 0.88 30.89
C LEU A 876 22.74 1.23 31.48
N PRO A 877 23.58 0.24 31.85
CA PRO A 877 24.95 0.49 32.27
C PRO A 877 25.82 0.73 31.01
N LEU A 878 26.21 1.99 30.82
CA LEU A 878 26.91 2.46 29.62
C LEU A 878 28.32 2.97 29.94
N ARG A 879 29.26 2.67 29.04
CA ARG A 879 30.56 3.37 28.98
C ARG A 879 30.39 4.74 28.33
N GLU A 880 31.41 5.62 28.46
CA GLU A 880 31.43 7.00 27.94
C GLU A 880 31.09 7.16 26.44
N THR A 881 31.07 6.07 25.66
CA THR A 881 30.75 6.02 24.23
C THR A 881 29.30 5.60 23.91
N GLY A 882 28.45 5.36 24.91
CA GLY A 882 27.06 4.90 24.71
C GLY A 882 26.93 3.42 24.35
N VAL A 883 27.83 2.59 24.87
CA VAL A 883 27.87 1.14 24.62
C VAL A 883 27.59 0.39 25.92
N VAL A 884 26.68 -0.58 25.85
CA VAL A 884 26.22 -1.43 26.96
C VAL A 884 27.36 -2.34 27.44
N ASP A 885 27.65 -2.29 28.75
CA ASP A 885 28.84 -2.91 29.34
C ASP A 885 28.66 -4.33 29.89
N GLN A 886 27.40 -4.80 29.99
CA GLN A 886 27.02 -6.15 30.41
C GLN A 886 25.62 -6.48 29.87
N ILE A 887 25.28 -7.76 29.76
CA ILE A 887 23.99 -8.19 29.19
C ILE A 887 22.81 -7.70 30.05
N VAL A 888 21.93 -6.89 29.47
CA VAL A 888 20.70 -6.40 30.13
C VAL A 888 19.50 -7.23 29.66
N ARG A 889 18.61 -7.59 30.59
CA ARG A 889 17.31 -8.22 30.29
C ARG A 889 16.17 -7.43 30.93
N ILE A 890 15.17 -7.09 30.13
CA ILE A 890 13.99 -6.31 30.54
C ILE A 890 12.75 -7.11 30.14
N ALA A 891 11.93 -7.52 31.11
CA ALA A 891 10.64 -8.16 30.85
C ALA A 891 9.53 -7.10 30.82
N SER A 892 8.46 -7.36 30.07
CA SER A 892 7.23 -6.55 30.15
C SER A 892 6.50 -6.81 31.48
N PRO A 893 5.67 -5.88 31.98
CA PRO A 893 4.91 -6.05 33.23
C PRO A 893 4.10 -7.35 33.36
N ALA A 894 3.51 -7.85 32.27
CA ALA A 894 2.78 -9.12 32.22
C ALA A 894 3.68 -10.36 31.98
N GLY A 895 4.99 -10.18 31.81
CA GLY A 895 5.96 -11.24 31.53
C GLY A 895 5.88 -11.84 30.11
N ILE A 896 5.02 -11.29 29.25
CA ILE A 896 4.73 -11.78 27.89
C ILE A 896 5.92 -11.56 26.96
N ALA A 897 6.57 -10.39 27.05
CA ALA A 897 7.72 -10.03 26.24
C ALA A 897 8.98 -9.89 27.10
N THR A 898 10.15 -10.13 26.51
CA THR A 898 11.46 -9.93 27.14
C THR A 898 12.47 -9.45 26.12
N LEU A 899 12.99 -8.24 26.32
CA LEU A 899 14.12 -7.69 25.58
C LEU A 899 15.43 -8.17 26.21
N THR A 900 16.36 -8.66 25.40
CA THR A 900 17.74 -8.96 25.77
C THR A 900 18.69 -8.10 24.94
N ILE A 901 19.46 -7.25 25.60
CA ILE A 901 20.48 -6.39 24.99
C ILE A 901 21.86 -6.98 25.34
N ALA A 902 22.66 -7.30 24.34
CA ALA A 902 23.97 -7.92 24.53
C ALA A 902 25.04 -6.88 24.94
N GLU A 903 26.10 -7.34 25.62
CA GLU A 903 27.33 -6.56 25.82
C GLU A 903 27.89 -6.12 24.46
N GLY A 904 28.32 -4.86 24.35
CA GLY A 904 28.84 -4.29 23.11
C GLY A 904 27.78 -3.70 22.17
N VAL A 905 26.48 -3.83 22.46
CA VAL A 905 25.44 -3.09 21.73
C VAL A 905 25.55 -1.59 22.03
N ARG A 906 25.57 -0.77 20.98
CA ARG A 906 25.42 0.69 21.09
C ARG A 906 23.93 1.03 21.11
N ALA A 907 23.48 1.70 22.17
CA ALA A 907 22.10 2.16 22.32
C ALA A 907 22.07 3.69 22.26
N VAL A 908 21.31 4.26 21.32
CA VAL A 908 21.24 5.70 21.11
C VAL A 908 19.83 6.26 21.19
N ASP A 909 19.72 7.50 21.67
CA ASP A 909 18.51 8.31 21.60
C ASP A 909 18.26 8.89 20.19
N ALA A 910 17.12 9.56 20.02
CA ALA A 910 16.72 10.19 18.75
C ALA A 910 17.63 11.35 18.28
N ALA A 911 18.56 11.83 19.13
CA ALA A 911 19.59 12.81 18.78
C ALA A 911 20.97 12.16 18.55
N GLY A 912 21.08 10.83 18.64
CA GLY A 912 22.33 10.08 18.51
C GLY A 912 23.20 10.01 19.77
N GLY A 913 22.70 10.54 20.89
CA GLY A 913 23.32 10.51 22.22
C GLY A 913 23.15 9.15 22.93
N PRO A 914 23.85 8.92 24.06
CA PRO A 914 23.80 7.64 24.78
C PRO A 914 22.46 7.41 25.51
N LEU A 915 21.79 6.30 25.21
CA LEU A 915 20.45 6.02 25.74
C LEU A 915 20.47 5.51 27.19
N LEU A 916 20.16 6.37 28.16
CA LEU A 916 20.33 6.06 29.59
C LEU A 916 19.34 5.01 30.17
N ALA A 917 18.18 4.81 29.55
CA ALA A 917 17.15 3.88 30.04
C ALA A 917 16.29 3.34 28.88
N VAL A 918 15.70 2.15 29.08
CA VAL A 918 14.82 1.48 28.11
C VAL A 918 13.58 0.96 28.83
N THR A 919 12.41 1.19 28.24
CA THR A 919 11.12 0.68 28.73
C THR A 919 10.53 -0.32 27.74
N LEU A 920 10.10 -1.49 28.24
CA LEU A 920 9.30 -2.46 27.50
C LEU A 920 7.91 -2.55 28.15
N GLY A 921 6.91 -1.92 27.54
CA GLY A 921 5.52 -2.00 27.99
C GLY A 921 4.74 -3.08 27.26
N ASP A 922 3.81 -3.75 27.95
CA ASP A 922 2.74 -4.49 27.27
C ASP A 922 1.83 -3.50 26.52
N LEU A 923 1.13 -3.95 25.48
CA LEU A 923 0.12 -3.17 24.78
C LEU A 923 -1.21 -3.94 24.76
N ASP A 924 -2.32 -3.24 25.00
CA ASP A 924 -3.65 -3.85 24.90
C ASP A 924 -3.94 -4.26 23.43
N PRO A 925 -4.45 -5.47 23.17
CA PRO A 925 -4.94 -5.87 21.85
C PRO A 925 -5.88 -4.87 21.14
N ALA A 926 -6.60 -4.02 21.89
CA ALA A 926 -7.46 -2.97 21.35
C ALA A 926 -6.70 -1.73 20.83
N ASP A 927 -5.48 -1.48 21.32
CA ASP A 927 -4.64 -0.33 20.94
C ASP A 927 -3.68 -0.65 19.77
N VAL A 928 -3.81 -1.83 19.17
CA VAL A 928 -2.97 -2.30 18.05
C VAL A 928 -3.49 -1.71 16.72
N PRO A 929 -2.67 -0.97 15.94
CA PRO A 929 -3.08 -0.39 14.67
C PRO A 929 -3.61 -1.44 13.67
N PRO A 930 -4.75 -1.19 12.99
CA PRO A 930 -5.32 -2.14 12.05
C PRO A 930 -4.38 -2.39 10.86
N VAL A 931 -4.28 -3.63 10.40
CA VAL A 931 -3.42 -3.99 9.26
C VAL A 931 -4.09 -3.53 7.94
N PRO A 932 -3.42 -2.72 7.11
CA PRO A 932 -3.93 -2.37 5.79
C PRO A 932 -3.91 -3.59 4.85
N GLY A 933 -5.07 -3.95 4.30
CA GLY A 933 -5.21 -5.05 3.33
C GLY A 933 -5.59 -6.40 3.96
N GLY A 934 -6.81 -6.86 3.69
CA GLY A 934 -7.30 -8.14 4.21
C GLY A 934 -6.82 -9.34 3.40
N GLY A 935 -6.27 -10.36 4.07
CA GLY A 935 -6.18 -11.72 3.51
C GLY A 935 -5.04 -12.60 4.04
N ALA A 936 -3.85 -12.04 4.29
CA ALA A 936 -2.63 -12.84 4.46
C ALA A 936 -2.19 -13.10 5.91
N TYR A 937 -2.48 -12.18 6.85
CA TYR A 937 -2.02 -12.28 8.24
C TYR A 937 -3.13 -11.89 9.22
N ALA A 938 -3.23 -12.63 10.34
CA ALA A 938 -4.10 -12.34 11.46
C ALA A 938 -3.27 -11.99 12.71
N PHE A 939 -3.71 -11.00 13.49
CA PHE A 939 -3.04 -10.63 14.74
C PHE A 939 -3.21 -11.74 15.79
N ALA A 940 -2.11 -12.16 16.44
CA ALA A 940 -2.09 -13.28 17.36
C ALA A 940 -2.57 -12.94 18.79
N GLY A 941 -2.88 -11.66 19.08
CA GLY A 941 -3.29 -11.21 20.41
C GLY A 941 -2.15 -10.79 21.35
N TYR A 942 -0.92 -10.68 20.85
CA TYR A 942 0.27 -10.34 21.66
C TYR A 942 1.04 -9.17 21.04
N ALA A 943 1.12 -8.06 21.76
CA ALA A 943 1.83 -6.85 21.35
C ALA A 943 2.55 -6.19 22.53
N CYS A 944 3.59 -5.42 22.23
CA CYS A 944 4.37 -4.65 23.20
C CYS A 944 4.93 -3.37 22.58
N THR A 945 5.40 -2.44 23.42
CA THR A 945 6.00 -1.18 22.99
C THR A 945 7.39 -1.01 23.58
N LEU A 946 8.35 -0.61 22.74
CA LEU A 946 9.70 -0.24 23.14
C LEU A 946 9.85 1.28 23.14
N GLY A 947 10.30 1.84 24.26
CA GLY A 947 10.49 3.27 24.48
C GLY A 947 11.85 3.61 25.14
N PRO A 948 12.32 4.86 25.01
CA PRO A 948 11.67 6.00 24.36
C PRO A 948 11.67 5.95 22.83
N GLU A 949 10.72 6.65 22.20
CA GLU A 949 10.55 6.68 20.75
C GLU A 949 11.72 7.37 20.02
N GLY A 950 12.03 6.88 18.80
CA GLY A 950 13.12 7.40 17.96
C GLY A 950 14.53 6.95 18.36
N ALA A 951 14.66 6.20 19.46
CA ALA A 951 15.89 5.53 19.84
C ALA A 951 16.21 4.32 18.92
N ALA A 952 17.46 3.85 18.94
CA ALA A 952 17.92 2.73 18.11
C ALA A 952 19.03 1.88 18.76
N PHE A 953 19.11 0.61 18.36
CA PHE A 953 20.17 -0.34 18.72
C PHE A 953 21.06 -0.67 17.52
N SER A 954 22.39 -0.69 17.74
CA SER A 954 23.38 -1.11 16.74
C SER A 954 24.50 -1.95 17.38
N PRO A 955 24.61 -3.26 17.09
CA PRO A 955 23.66 -4.10 16.34
C PRO A 955 22.31 -4.24 17.07
N ALA A 956 21.32 -4.84 16.40
CA ALA A 956 19.99 -5.08 16.96
C ALA A 956 20.01 -5.90 18.27
N ALA A 957 19.10 -5.58 19.19
CA ALA A 957 18.81 -6.38 20.38
C ALA A 957 17.84 -7.53 20.04
N THR A 958 17.67 -8.50 20.95
CA THR A 958 16.72 -9.61 20.76
C THR A 958 15.47 -9.40 21.59
N LEU A 959 14.32 -9.27 20.96
CA LEU A 959 13.01 -9.34 21.61
C LEU A 959 12.51 -10.79 21.58
N ALA A 960 11.99 -11.29 22.70
CA ALA A 960 11.41 -12.62 22.82
C ALA A 960 10.00 -12.54 23.41
N PHE A 961 9.00 -13.08 22.72
CA PHE A 961 7.69 -13.40 23.28
C PHE A 961 7.73 -14.82 23.85
N ASN A 962 7.32 -14.98 25.11
CA ASN A 962 7.38 -16.25 25.84
C ASN A 962 5.96 -16.69 26.25
N PHE A 963 5.62 -17.96 26.01
CA PHE A 963 4.25 -18.44 26.15
C PHE A 963 4.11 -19.57 27.17
N THR A 964 3.04 -19.52 27.97
CA THR A 964 2.61 -20.69 28.75
C THR A 964 2.04 -21.78 27.83
N GLU A 965 1.87 -23.00 28.35
CA GLU A 965 1.42 -24.17 27.59
C GLU A 965 0.14 -23.91 26.77
N GLY A 966 -0.94 -23.46 27.43
CA GLY A 966 -2.21 -23.17 26.76
C GLY A 966 -2.18 -21.96 25.81
N GLN A 967 -1.26 -21.01 26.02
CA GLN A 967 -1.06 -19.89 25.09
C GLN A 967 -0.33 -20.34 23.83
N TRP A 968 0.71 -21.17 23.98
CA TRP A 968 1.43 -21.78 22.86
C TRP A 968 0.51 -22.68 22.04
N ASP A 969 -0.32 -23.50 22.71
CA ASP A 969 -1.29 -24.35 22.04
C ASP A 969 -2.33 -23.53 21.26
N ALA A 970 -2.80 -22.40 21.79
CA ALA A 970 -3.73 -21.52 21.07
C ALA A 970 -3.10 -20.85 19.84
N VAL A 971 -1.84 -20.41 19.93
CA VAL A 971 -1.17 -19.60 18.89
C VAL A 971 -0.52 -20.45 17.79
N TYR A 972 0.09 -21.59 18.14
CA TYR A 972 0.93 -22.38 17.23
C TYR A 972 0.30 -23.72 16.81
N ASN A 973 -0.35 -24.43 17.75
CA ASN A 973 -0.93 -25.75 17.47
C ASN A 973 -2.38 -25.66 16.97
N GLY A 974 -3.21 -24.83 17.60
CA GLY A 974 -4.61 -24.58 17.23
C GLY A 974 -4.80 -23.79 15.93
N SER A 975 -3.75 -23.12 15.46
CA SER A 975 -3.70 -22.43 14.17
C SER A 975 -3.33 -23.35 12.99
N GLY A 976 -3.08 -24.65 13.23
CA GLY A 976 -2.81 -25.62 12.18
C GLY A 976 -1.36 -25.62 11.65
N GLN A 977 -0.38 -25.25 12.48
CA GLN A 977 1.02 -25.05 12.11
C GLN A 977 1.28 -23.87 11.16
N ASN A 978 0.36 -22.88 11.15
CA ASN A 978 0.57 -21.63 10.43
C ASN A 978 1.83 -20.89 10.93
N LYS A 979 2.52 -20.22 10.00
CA LYS A 979 3.78 -19.53 10.27
C LYS A 979 3.56 -18.33 11.21
N LEU A 980 4.34 -18.27 12.29
CA LEU A 980 4.38 -17.12 13.19
C LEU A 980 5.41 -16.08 12.72
N LEU A 981 5.05 -14.80 12.82
CA LEU A 981 5.84 -13.67 12.35
C LEU A 981 5.68 -12.48 13.30
N VAL A 982 6.79 -11.93 13.79
CA VAL A 982 6.77 -10.62 14.48
C VAL A 982 6.84 -9.52 13.43
N ARG A 983 5.94 -8.54 13.52
CA ARG A 983 5.94 -7.33 12.71
C ARG A 983 6.11 -6.10 13.60
N TRP A 984 6.71 -5.05 13.07
CA TRP A 984 6.86 -3.75 13.74
C TRP A 984 6.02 -2.70 13.02
N PHE A 985 5.44 -1.77 13.76
CA PHE A 985 4.62 -0.71 13.16
C PHE A 985 5.51 0.49 12.78
N ASN A 986 5.62 0.77 11.48
CA ASN A 986 6.34 1.92 10.97
C ASN A 986 5.41 3.14 10.92
N ARG A 987 5.43 3.92 12.01
CA ARG A 987 4.66 5.18 12.15
C ARG A 987 4.95 6.24 11.09
N SER A 988 6.02 6.11 10.29
CA SER A 988 6.32 7.02 9.18
C SER A 988 5.69 6.57 7.84
N ALA A 989 5.29 5.31 7.74
CA ALA A 989 4.59 4.72 6.59
C ALA A 989 3.10 4.45 6.87
N ASP A 990 2.68 4.47 8.15
CA ASP A 990 1.36 4.06 8.65
C ASP A 990 1.03 2.58 8.34
N ASP A 991 2.08 1.73 8.29
CA ASP A 991 1.99 0.33 7.89
C ASP A 991 2.90 -0.58 8.76
N TRP A 992 2.71 -1.88 8.64
CA TRP A 992 3.39 -2.94 9.35
C TRP A 992 4.49 -3.59 8.51
N GLU A 993 5.69 -3.67 9.07
CA GLU A 993 6.88 -4.25 8.43
C GLU A 993 7.35 -5.54 9.12
N ASP A 994 7.86 -6.48 8.32
CA ASP A 994 8.29 -7.80 8.78
C ASP A 994 9.63 -7.74 9.52
N VAL A 995 9.70 -8.35 10.71
CA VAL A 995 10.95 -8.49 11.47
C VAL A 995 11.50 -9.91 11.29
N PRO A 996 12.81 -10.11 11.04
CA PRO A 996 13.42 -11.44 11.03
C PRO A 996 13.11 -12.22 12.32
N THR A 997 12.26 -13.24 12.18
CA THR A 997 11.62 -13.97 13.29
C THR A 997 12.12 -15.41 13.33
N ALA A 998 12.49 -15.89 14.52
CA ALA A 998 12.81 -17.30 14.77
C ALA A 998 11.86 -17.87 15.84
N VAL A 999 11.26 -19.02 15.53
CA VAL A 999 10.24 -19.72 16.34
C VAL A 999 10.89 -20.94 16.99
N TYR A 1000 10.70 -21.11 18.30
CA TYR A 1000 11.33 -22.15 19.11
C TYR A 1000 10.27 -23.00 19.86
N PRO A 1001 9.65 -24.00 19.22
CA PRO A 1001 8.58 -24.79 19.83
C PRO A 1001 8.98 -25.54 21.09
N GLU A 1002 10.25 -25.94 21.20
CA GLU A 1002 10.82 -26.63 22.36
C GLU A 1002 11.02 -25.72 23.60
N THR A 1003 11.04 -24.40 23.42
CA THR A 1003 11.05 -23.42 24.52
C THR A 1003 9.75 -22.62 24.64
N ARG A 1004 8.79 -22.82 23.72
CA ARG A 1004 7.54 -22.05 23.61
C ARG A 1004 7.80 -20.55 23.51
N SER A 1005 8.77 -20.16 22.67
CA SER A 1005 9.13 -18.76 22.46
C SER A 1005 9.18 -18.39 20.97
N VAL A 1006 8.95 -17.11 20.69
CA VAL A 1006 9.14 -16.49 19.38
C VAL A 1006 10.07 -15.30 19.56
N THR A 1007 11.17 -15.27 18.81
CA THR A 1007 12.20 -14.22 18.92
C THR A 1007 12.32 -13.41 17.65
N ALA A 1008 12.68 -12.13 17.80
CA ALA A 1008 12.86 -11.19 16.70
C ALA A 1008 14.01 -10.21 16.99
N ASN A 1009 14.76 -9.84 15.96
CA ASN A 1009 15.88 -8.89 16.09
C ASN A 1009 15.37 -7.45 15.94
N VAL A 1010 15.44 -6.65 17.00
CA VAL A 1010 14.89 -5.29 17.08
C VAL A 1010 15.99 -4.23 17.10
N SER A 1011 16.00 -3.38 16.07
CA SER A 1011 16.91 -2.24 15.92
C SER A 1011 16.25 -0.89 16.23
N HIS A 1012 14.92 -0.83 16.27
CA HIS A 1012 14.13 0.40 16.36
C HIS A 1012 13.24 0.40 17.60
N PHE A 1013 12.93 1.58 18.13
CA PHE A 1013 12.04 1.73 19.28
C PHE A 1013 10.63 2.12 18.80
N SER A 1014 9.78 1.10 18.66
CA SER A 1014 8.39 1.22 18.21
C SER A 1014 7.50 0.14 18.85
N LEU A 1015 6.30 0.01 18.33
CA LEU A 1015 5.31 -1.02 18.64
C LEU A 1015 5.65 -2.31 17.86
N TYR A 1016 5.66 -3.44 18.56
CA TYR A 1016 5.92 -4.78 18.02
C TYR A 1016 4.76 -5.72 18.34
N ALA A 1017 4.30 -6.50 17.36
CA ALA A 1017 3.19 -7.45 17.53
C ALA A 1017 3.43 -8.78 16.80
N LEU A 1018 2.86 -9.85 17.34
CA LEU A 1018 2.89 -11.18 16.75
C LEU A 1018 1.70 -11.42 15.82
N PHE A 1019 1.97 -11.99 14.64
CA PHE A 1019 1.00 -12.35 13.63
C PHE A 1019 1.10 -13.83 13.23
N ILE A 1020 -0.01 -14.36 12.73
CA ILE A 1020 -0.17 -15.71 12.20
C ILE A 1020 -0.48 -15.58 10.70
N GLU A 1021 0.28 -16.26 9.84
CA GLU A 1021 -0.01 -16.37 8.40
C GLU A 1021 -1.32 -17.15 8.19
N VAL A 1022 -2.21 -16.66 7.31
CA VAL A 1022 -3.51 -17.28 7.03
C VAL A 1022 -3.50 -17.84 5.61
N PRO A 1023 -3.61 -19.18 5.42
CA PRO A 1023 -3.75 -19.77 4.09
C PRO A 1023 -5.00 -19.24 3.39
N GLY A 1024 -4.81 -18.50 2.30
CA GLY A 1024 -5.86 -17.69 1.67
C GLY A 1024 -7.09 -18.50 1.24
N THR A 1025 -8.19 -18.33 1.97
CA THR A 1025 -9.47 -18.99 1.68
C THR A 1025 -10.20 -18.30 0.54
N GLY A 1026 -10.22 -18.94 -0.63
CA GLY A 1026 -11.16 -18.60 -1.70
C GLY A 1026 -12.61 -18.73 -1.23
N ALA A 1027 -13.50 -17.87 -1.75
CA ALA A 1027 -14.87 -17.80 -1.28
C ALA A 1027 -15.66 -19.11 -1.48
N VAL A 1028 -16.13 -19.69 -0.38
CA VAL A 1028 -17.11 -20.78 -0.35
C VAL A 1028 -18.21 -20.38 0.61
N GLN A 1029 -19.47 -20.34 0.15
CA GLN A 1029 -20.61 -20.13 1.05
C GLN A 1029 -20.89 -21.40 1.86
N VAL A 1030 -21.07 -21.24 3.16
CA VAL A 1030 -21.61 -22.29 4.04
C VAL A 1030 -23.13 -22.16 4.09
N VAL A 1031 -23.82 -23.17 3.57
CA VAL A 1031 -25.24 -23.43 3.85
C VAL A 1031 -25.30 -24.67 4.77
N ALA A 1032 -26.25 -24.68 5.70
CA ALA A 1032 -26.22 -25.54 6.89
C ALA A 1032 -26.35 -27.06 6.64
N GLU A 1033 -25.87 -27.85 7.60
CA GLU A 1033 -26.00 -29.31 7.63
C GLU A 1033 -27.44 -29.80 7.93
N GLY A 1034 -27.72 -31.07 7.57
CA GLY A 1034 -29.03 -31.71 7.75
C GLY A 1034 -29.01 -33.24 7.63
N THR A 1035 -28.27 -33.91 8.53
CA THR A 1035 -28.23 -35.35 8.94
C THR A 1035 -28.92 -36.49 8.12
N PRO A 1036 -28.25 -37.65 7.88
CA PRO A 1036 -28.75 -38.82 7.08
C PRO A 1036 -29.00 -40.11 7.94
N PRO A 1037 -28.98 -41.39 7.42
CA PRO A 1037 -29.30 -41.88 6.05
C PRO A 1037 -30.44 -42.91 5.70
N PRO A 1038 -30.83 -43.99 6.45
CA PRO A 1038 -30.89 -45.35 5.83
C PRO A 1038 -32.17 -46.21 6.14
N PRO A 1039 -32.34 -47.49 5.69
CA PRO A 1039 -31.61 -48.31 4.70
C PRO A 1039 -32.49 -48.96 3.56
N GLU A 1040 -31.83 -49.81 2.77
CA GLU A 1040 -32.23 -50.79 1.72
C GLU A 1040 -33.53 -51.63 1.99
N THR A 1041 -34.19 -52.34 1.06
CA THR A 1041 -33.73 -53.22 -0.06
C THR A 1041 -34.82 -53.51 -1.12
N GLY A 1042 -34.43 -53.99 -2.32
CA GLY A 1042 -35.05 -55.22 -2.87
C GLY A 1042 -35.94 -55.18 -4.14
N GLN A 1043 -35.49 -55.90 -5.18
CA GLN A 1043 -36.23 -56.67 -6.22
C GLN A 1043 -37.49 -56.09 -6.90
N GLY A 1044 -37.49 -56.10 -8.25
CA GLY A 1044 -38.72 -56.13 -9.06
C GLY A 1044 -39.10 -57.56 -9.49
N PRO A 1045 -40.28 -57.71 -10.14
CA PRO A 1045 -40.27 -58.45 -11.41
C PRO A 1045 -41.01 -57.72 -12.54
N ARG A 1046 -41.08 -58.35 -13.72
CA ARG A 1046 -41.69 -57.84 -14.96
C ARG A 1046 -43.18 -58.23 -15.06
N ASP A 1047 -43.93 -57.55 -15.93
CA ASP A 1047 -44.38 -58.21 -17.17
C ASP A 1047 -44.77 -57.22 -18.32
N LEU A 1048 -45.01 -57.79 -19.50
CA LEU A 1048 -45.10 -57.18 -20.86
C LEU A 1048 -46.51 -57.40 -21.49
N PRO A 1049 -46.77 -57.19 -22.81
CA PRO A 1049 -46.11 -56.39 -23.88
C PRO A 1049 -46.87 -55.05 -24.13
N LEU A 1050 -47.02 -54.34 -25.28
CA LEU A 1050 -46.86 -54.43 -26.76
C LEU A 1050 -46.55 -53.00 -27.31
N VAL A 1051 -46.16 -52.67 -28.56
CA VAL A 1051 -45.44 -53.32 -29.70
C VAL A 1051 -44.92 -52.18 -30.64
N PRO A 1052 -43.87 -52.35 -31.48
CA PRO A 1052 -43.18 -51.21 -32.12
C PRO A 1052 -43.23 -51.13 -33.66
N GLY A 1053 -42.73 -50.01 -34.21
CA GLY A 1053 -42.25 -49.86 -35.60
C GLY A 1053 -43.12 -48.96 -36.50
N LEU A 1054 -42.62 -48.48 -37.65
CA LEU A 1054 -41.24 -48.40 -38.15
C LEU A 1054 -41.16 -47.29 -39.23
N ALA A 1055 -39.96 -46.87 -39.64
CA ALA A 1055 -39.78 -45.80 -40.62
C ALA A 1055 -39.80 -46.26 -42.10
N ALA A 1056 -40.02 -45.27 -42.98
CA ALA A 1056 -39.60 -45.15 -44.39
C ALA A 1056 -40.59 -45.49 -45.54
N LEU A 1057 -40.62 -44.54 -46.49
CA LEU A 1057 -40.87 -44.65 -47.94
C LEU A 1057 -42.21 -45.21 -48.45
N LEU A 1058 -43.03 -44.30 -49.00
CA LEU A 1058 -43.29 -44.31 -50.46
C LEU A 1058 -43.75 -42.94 -51.00
N ILE A 1059 -43.81 -42.85 -52.33
CA ILE A 1059 -44.00 -41.64 -53.15
C ILE A 1059 -45.45 -41.57 -53.65
N VAL A 1060 -45.96 -40.35 -53.89
CA VAL A 1060 -46.85 -39.90 -55.00
C VAL A 1060 -47.82 -38.82 -54.49
N GLY A 1061 -47.72 -37.61 -55.07
CA GLY A 1061 -48.60 -36.47 -54.78
C GLY A 1061 -48.68 -35.44 -55.93
N VAL A 1062 -48.21 -35.80 -57.13
CA VAL A 1062 -48.22 -34.95 -58.33
C VAL A 1062 -49.23 -35.55 -59.31
N GLY A 1063 -50.41 -34.93 -59.48
CA GLY A 1063 -51.45 -35.55 -60.31
C GLY A 1063 -52.80 -34.86 -60.50
N VAL A 1064 -52.98 -33.57 -60.15
CA VAL A 1064 -54.25 -32.85 -60.41
C VAL A 1064 -54.05 -31.50 -61.10
N PHE A 1065 -53.18 -30.63 -60.60
CA PHE A 1065 -53.06 -29.24 -61.09
C PHE A 1065 -52.33 -29.06 -62.44
N LEU A 1066 -51.86 -30.14 -63.08
CA LEU A 1066 -51.17 -30.09 -64.39
C LEU A 1066 -51.96 -30.68 -65.56
N TYR A 1067 -53.21 -31.11 -65.37
CA TYR A 1067 -54.03 -31.69 -66.45
C TYR A 1067 -54.82 -30.66 -67.29
N LEU A 1068 -54.88 -29.38 -66.87
CA LEU A 1068 -55.72 -28.35 -67.52
C LEU A 1068 -54.98 -27.11 -68.03
N ARG A 1069 -53.67 -27.19 -68.31
CA ARG A 1069 -52.99 -26.18 -69.15
C ARG A 1069 -51.99 -26.69 -70.19
N TRP A 1070 -52.01 -27.99 -70.51
CA TRP A 1070 -51.44 -28.47 -71.79
C TRP A 1070 -52.51 -28.45 -72.89
N LYS A 1071 -52.86 -27.23 -73.34
CA LYS A 1071 -53.51 -27.04 -74.64
C LYS A 1071 -53.26 -25.61 -75.14
N ASN A 1072 -52.76 -25.53 -76.37
CA ASN A 1072 -52.29 -24.33 -77.06
C ASN A 1072 -51.04 -23.67 -76.45
N SER A 1073 -49.90 -24.11 -76.98
CA SER A 1073 -48.68 -23.36 -77.33
C SER A 1073 -48.26 -22.15 -76.48
#